data_AF-A0A6G7GJK1-F1
#
_entry.id   AF-A0A6G7GJK1-F1
#
_cell.length_a   1.000
_cell.length_b   1.000
_cell.length_c   1.000
_cell.angle_alpha   90.00
_cell.angle_beta   90.00
_cell.angle_gamma   90.00
#
_symmetry.space_group_name_H-M   'P 1'
#
loop_
_entity.id
_entity.type
_entity.pdbx_description
1 polymer ?
#
loop_
_entity_poly.entity_id
_entity_poly.type
_entity_poly.pdbx_seq_one_letter_code
_entity_poly.pdbx_strand_id
1 'polypeptide(L)'
;MFAMTMNNIQTKQNTCIGEEAPCVMACPIRQDARDYVQLIARGLFKEAYRLVRERNTLPASCGRICTHPCETKCRRNSTDKPIAIAWLKRFLSDNYSENIYTRPEQTYPERIAIIGAGPAGLAAANDLALMGYSCTIFESNPHPGGMLRMGVPTYRLPRNAIDQDVEFIRQLGVEIKYNTTLGKDVTFDSLKKEGYAAIFIGVGLLDSRNLPIEGAEYDGVLKGISFLREVNTTGTAEIGKNVLVIGGGAVAMDCARTALRLKPEKVSVACLESRNEMPTTDFEIEEAVHEGVILYNSVGPKRILGEHGRATGLETLRVKYVFDEQKRFHPAFYEGSESVIEADTIILAIGQTSNLSFLINQEEIEVSRGATIVVDPNTFETSMPGIYAGGDIVLGRGTLTDGLAQGKKAAISIHNALRNENRNDEKWANKPEVPKLADARVPLIKKEQKQDMPMLSLSKRLHSFDEVELGFSHEVAVREAQRCMNCGAGAFVDEHLCVGCITCVRVCPFDVPEFRNGEITAYIGGDCQSCGLCIVECPAKAISFKTPLEDSGRERLKALFQDTPVQKTKPLIVNFYCQYGSPVAGSFEGKSNAVIEKHVKRIGVLGLGKVEPSLYLNALEWGADGVLITACKEDECHFCAEYEWIKKRSEYVSGFLNEIGMDARIFQTHFVSSQTDNAFVDIAVQMVKDIEQINLVKSA
;
A
#
# COMPACT_ATOMS: atom_id res chain seq x y z
N MET A 1 -11.36 -25.68 3.47
CA MET A 1 -10.53 -25.75 4.70
C MET A 1 -9.10 -25.58 4.24
N PHE A 2 -8.71 -24.35 3.88
CA PHE A 2 -7.45 -24.06 3.18
C PHE A 2 -6.38 -23.68 4.20
N ALA A 3 -5.74 -24.70 4.74
CA ALA A 3 -4.40 -24.60 5.31
C ALA A 3 -3.42 -25.15 4.28
N MET A 4 -3.23 -24.42 3.17
CA MET A 4 -1.91 -24.45 2.53
C MET A 4 -1.00 -23.71 3.50
N THR A 5 -0.40 -24.47 4.39
CA THR A 5 0.61 -24.00 5.33
C THR A 5 1.67 -23.22 4.55
N MET A 6 1.73 -21.91 4.82
CA MET A 6 2.84 -21.04 4.39
C MET A 6 4.21 -21.57 4.81
N ASN A 7 4.29 -22.58 5.69
CA ASN A 7 5.51 -23.34 5.98
C ASN A 7 6.19 -23.90 4.73
N ASN A 8 5.47 -24.15 3.63
CA ASN A 8 6.08 -24.61 2.36
C ASN A 8 6.52 -23.48 1.42
N ILE A 9 6.12 -22.23 1.66
CA ILE A 9 6.70 -21.05 0.98
C ILE A 9 7.92 -20.55 1.77
N GLN A 10 7.99 -20.83 3.07
CA GLN A 10 9.05 -20.34 3.96
C GLN A 10 10.37 -21.14 3.99
N THR A 11 10.60 -22.18 3.18
CA THR A 11 11.84 -22.98 3.32
C THR A 11 12.48 -23.56 2.04
N LYS A 12 12.25 -22.99 0.85
CA LYS A 12 13.07 -23.35 -0.32
C LYS A 12 13.59 -22.13 -1.08
N GLN A 13 14.89 -21.91 -0.86
CA GLN A 13 15.79 -20.91 -1.41
C GLN A 13 15.62 -19.49 -0.85
N ASN A 14 16.54 -19.15 0.06
CA ASN A 14 17.15 -17.83 0.15
C ASN A 14 17.61 -17.40 -1.25
N THR A 15 16.69 -16.91 -2.07
CA THR A 15 17.03 -16.04 -3.18
C THR A 15 17.22 -14.68 -2.53
N CYS A 16 18.45 -14.43 -2.07
CA CYS A 16 18.85 -13.11 -1.62
C CYS A 16 18.65 -12.15 -2.79
N ILE A 17 17.49 -11.50 -2.86
CA ILE A 17 17.32 -10.33 -3.70
C ILE A 17 18.26 -9.30 -3.10
N GLY A 18 19.45 -9.19 -3.70
CA GLY A 18 20.51 -8.32 -3.23
C GLY A 18 20.16 -6.84 -3.34
N GLU A 19 19.01 -6.50 -3.91
CA GLU A 19 18.46 -5.15 -4.10
C GLU A 19 16.99 -5.13 -3.69
N GLU A 20 16.46 -3.98 -3.28
CA GLU A 20 15.07 -3.83 -2.84
C GLU A 20 14.31 -2.81 -3.70
N ALA A 21 13.01 -3.03 -3.89
CA ALA A 21 12.20 -2.16 -4.72
C ALA A 21 12.06 -0.75 -4.10
N PRO A 22 12.14 0.34 -4.89
CA PRO A 22 12.05 1.72 -4.40
C PRO A 22 10.80 2.01 -3.57
N CYS A 23 9.66 1.39 -3.93
CA CYS A 23 8.41 1.56 -3.20
C CYS A 23 8.44 0.94 -1.79
N VAL A 24 9.21 -0.14 -1.61
CA VAL A 24 9.43 -0.80 -0.32
C VAL A 24 10.42 0.02 0.52
N MET A 25 11.49 0.50 -0.12
CA MET A 25 12.48 1.37 0.51
C MET A 25 11.89 2.71 0.97
N ALA A 26 10.96 3.28 0.22
CA ALA A 26 10.30 4.53 0.59
C ALA A 26 9.25 4.38 1.71
N CYS A 27 8.72 3.17 1.92
CA CYS A 27 7.70 2.93 2.92
C CYS A 27 8.34 2.83 4.33
N PRO A 28 7.92 3.64 5.32
CA PRO A 28 8.50 3.57 6.67
C PRO A 28 8.35 2.19 7.33
N ILE A 29 7.20 1.53 7.09
CA ILE A 29 6.97 0.15 7.54
C ILE A 29 7.52 -0.90 6.58
N ARG A 30 8.24 -0.54 5.50
CA ARG A 30 8.82 -1.50 4.53
C ARG A 30 7.80 -2.51 3.99
N GLN A 31 6.58 -2.05 3.74
CA GLN A 31 5.53 -2.86 3.13
C GLN A 31 5.96 -3.27 1.72
N ASP A 32 5.86 -4.57 1.42
CA ASP A 32 6.15 -5.07 0.08
C ASP A 32 5.02 -4.74 -0.91
N ALA A 33 5.06 -3.54 -1.46
CA ALA A 33 4.08 -3.09 -2.45
C ALA A 33 4.13 -3.86 -3.75
N ARG A 34 5.32 -4.33 -4.14
CA ARG A 34 5.50 -5.10 -5.37
C ARG A 34 4.66 -6.37 -5.31
N ASP A 35 4.79 -7.12 -4.23
CA ASP A 35 4.24 -8.47 -4.14
C ASP A 35 2.70 -8.49 -4.06
N TYR A 36 2.06 -7.64 -3.25
CA TYR A 36 0.59 -7.63 -3.23
C TYR A 36 -0.02 -7.03 -4.50
N VAL A 37 0.65 -6.07 -5.15
CA VAL A 37 0.21 -5.55 -6.45
C VAL A 37 0.27 -6.66 -7.50
N GLN A 38 1.34 -7.46 -7.49
CA GLN A 38 1.49 -8.63 -8.34
C GLN A 38 0.43 -9.71 -8.06
N LEU A 39 0.00 -9.89 -6.82
CA LEU A 39 -1.12 -10.78 -6.47
C LEU A 39 -2.46 -10.23 -6.97
N ILE A 40 -2.72 -8.92 -6.84
CA ILE A 40 -3.90 -8.26 -7.41
C ILE A 40 -3.93 -8.45 -8.93
N ALA A 41 -2.82 -8.21 -9.63
CA ALA A 41 -2.72 -8.37 -11.09
C ALA A 41 -3.08 -9.79 -11.56
N ARG A 42 -2.89 -10.79 -10.69
CA ARG A 42 -3.22 -12.21 -10.94
C ARG A 42 -4.62 -12.62 -10.47
N GLY A 43 -5.38 -11.72 -9.85
CA GLY A 43 -6.69 -11.98 -9.24
C GLY A 43 -6.64 -12.71 -7.88
N LEU A 44 -5.46 -12.80 -7.26
CA LEU A 44 -5.25 -13.47 -5.97
C LEU A 44 -5.45 -12.49 -4.81
N PHE A 45 -6.66 -11.94 -4.72
CA PHE A 45 -6.94 -10.80 -3.85
C PHE A 45 -6.89 -11.14 -2.36
N LYS A 46 -7.31 -12.34 -1.98
CA LYS A 46 -7.26 -12.81 -0.59
C LYS A 46 -5.81 -12.88 -0.12
N GLU A 47 -4.96 -13.55 -0.90
CA GLU A 47 -3.51 -13.66 -0.66
C GLU A 47 -2.85 -12.28 -0.60
N ALA A 48 -3.23 -11.38 -1.51
CA ALA A 48 -2.76 -10.00 -1.51
C ALA A 48 -3.13 -9.26 -0.22
N TYR A 49 -4.38 -9.41 0.26
CA TYR A 49 -4.82 -8.83 1.52
C TYR A 49 -4.06 -9.41 2.73
N ARG A 50 -3.84 -10.73 2.76
CA ARG A 50 -3.04 -11.38 3.82
C ARG A 50 -1.63 -10.77 3.90
N LEU A 51 -0.97 -10.63 2.76
CA LEU A 51 0.39 -10.05 2.67
C LEU A 51 0.44 -8.58 3.11
N VAL A 52 -0.60 -7.80 2.78
CA VAL A 52 -0.72 -6.43 3.29
C VAL A 52 -0.84 -6.44 4.82
N ARG A 53 -1.71 -7.28 5.38
CA ARG A 53 -1.95 -7.35 6.84
C ARG A 53 -0.78 -7.91 7.64
N GLU A 54 0.03 -8.78 7.06
CA GLU A 54 1.24 -9.32 7.70
C GLU A 54 2.16 -8.18 8.16
N ARG A 55 2.32 -7.15 7.32
CA ARG A 55 3.22 -6.03 7.61
C ARG A 55 2.50 -4.79 8.11
N ASN A 56 1.36 -4.43 7.53
CA ASN A 56 0.63 -3.23 7.88
C ASN A 56 -0.45 -3.54 8.92
N THR A 57 -0.31 -2.95 10.10
CA THR A 57 -1.27 -3.09 11.20
C THR A 57 -2.60 -2.38 10.91
N LEU A 58 -2.59 -1.32 10.10
CA LEU A 58 -3.75 -0.46 9.83
C LEU A 58 -3.96 -0.22 8.31
N PRO A 59 -4.13 -1.26 7.46
CA PRO A 59 -4.22 -1.07 6.02
C PRO A 59 -5.50 -0.36 5.57
N ALA A 60 -6.63 -0.50 6.27
CA ALA A 60 -7.86 0.20 5.88
C ALA A 60 -7.69 1.72 6.06
N SER A 61 -7.01 2.12 7.13
CA SER A 61 -6.60 3.51 7.39
C SER A 61 -5.51 3.98 6.41
N CYS A 62 -4.46 3.17 6.20
CA CYS A 62 -3.37 3.49 5.26
C CYS A 62 -3.80 3.53 3.79
N GLY A 63 -4.89 2.85 3.43
CA GLY A 63 -5.46 2.91 2.10
C GLY A 63 -6.13 4.25 1.79
N ARG A 64 -6.41 5.06 2.82
CA ARG A 64 -7.17 6.31 2.70
C ARG A 64 -6.32 7.56 2.89
N ILE A 65 -5.44 7.55 3.89
CA ILE A 65 -4.78 8.79 4.35
C ILE A 65 -3.25 8.75 4.32
N CYS A 66 -2.66 7.71 3.73
CA CYS A 66 -1.21 7.62 3.62
C CYS A 66 -0.68 8.76 2.73
N THR A 67 0.56 9.19 2.97
CA THR A 67 1.24 10.22 2.15
C THR A 67 1.89 9.66 0.88
N HIS A 68 1.72 8.37 0.64
CA HIS A 68 2.15 7.64 -0.56
C HIS A 68 3.63 7.80 -0.95
N PRO A 69 4.61 7.72 0.00
CA PRO A 69 6.02 7.84 -0.36
C PRO A 69 6.47 6.75 -1.35
N CYS A 70 5.80 5.59 -1.30
CA CYS A 70 5.99 4.51 -2.25
C CYS A 70 5.61 4.87 -3.70
N GLU A 71 4.64 5.75 -3.91
CA GLU A 71 4.24 6.23 -5.25
C GLU A 71 5.20 7.31 -5.74
N THR A 72 5.64 8.21 -4.85
CA THR A 72 6.65 9.24 -5.16
C THR A 72 7.97 8.62 -5.62
N LYS A 73 8.38 7.51 -5.01
CA LYS A 73 9.61 6.78 -5.38
C LYS A 73 9.37 5.67 -6.41
N CYS A 74 8.14 5.49 -6.91
CA CYS A 74 7.85 4.45 -7.88
C CYS A 74 8.72 4.63 -9.14
N ARG A 75 9.40 3.56 -9.55
CA ARG A 75 10.28 3.58 -10.73
C ARG A 75 9.54 3.89 -12.03
N ARG A 76 8.24 3.58 -12.09
CA ARG A 76 7.39 3.84 -13.27
C ARG A 76 7.19 5.34 -13.57
N ASN A 77 7.52 6.23 -12.64
CA ASN A 77 7.60 7.68 -12.88
C ASN A 77 8.59 8.04 -14.02
N SER A 78 9.55 7.17 -14.35
CA SER A 78 10.46 7.36 -15.49
C SER A 78 9.81 7.09 -16.86
N THR A 79 8.66 6.41 -16.90
CA THR A 79 8.00 5.98 -18.15
C THR A 79 6.66 6.68 -18.36
N ASP A 80 5.80 6.64 -17.36
CA ASP A 80 4.50 7.33 -17.35
C ASP A 80 4.12 7.80 -15.93
N LYS A 81 3.02 7.31 -15.34
CA LYS A 81 2.54 7.67 -14.00
C LYS A 81 2.82 6.53 -13.01
N PRO A 82 3.00 6.82 -11.70
CA PRO A 82 3.27 5.77 -10.73
C PRO A 82 2.08 4.82 -10.59
N ILE A 83 2.32 3.65 -10.01
CA ILE A 83 1.26 2.74 -9.60
C ILE A 83 0.46 3.37 -8.47
N ALA A 84 -0.87 3.27 -8.50
CA ALA A 84 -1.77 3.69 -7.42
C ALA A 84 -1.74 2.71 -6.24
N ILE A 85 -0.56 2.51 -5.67
CA ILE A 85 -0.25 1.55 -4.60
C ILE A 85 -1.21 1.71 -3.42
N ALA A 86 -1.51 2.94 -3.02
CA ALA A 86 -2.39 3.16 -1.88
C ALA A 86 -3.86 2.83 -2.18
N TRP A 87 -4.34 3.14 -3.37
CA TRP A 87 -5.69 2.79 -3.81
C TRP A 87 -5.87 1.30 -4.03
N LEU A 88 -4.83 0.59 -4.49
CA LEU A 88 -4.81 -0.87 -4.53
C LEU A 88 -4.86 -1.48 -3.11
N LYS A 89 -4.15 -0.88 -2.14
CA LYS A 89 -4.25 -1.28 -0.73
C LYS A 89 -5.66 -1.08 -0.20
N ARG A 90 -6.28 0.07 -0.48
CA ARG A 90 -7.67 0.35 -0.10
C ARG A 90 -8.63 -0.66 -0.70
N PHE A 91 -8.52 -0.94 -2.00
CA PHE A 91 -9.34 -1.94 -2.68
C PHE A 91 -9.31 -3.28 -1.92
N LEU A 92 -8.14 -3.73 -1.51
CA LEU A 92 -8.02 -4.95 -0.70
C LEU A 92 -8.73 -4.82 0.65
N SER A 93 -8.49 -3.74 1.39
CA SER A 93 -9.10 -3.53 2.71
C SER A 93 -10.62 -3.37 2.69
N ASP A 94 -11.17 -2.81 1.62
CA ASP A 94 -12.61 -2.56 1.48
C ASP A 94 -13.38 -3.84 1.07
N ASN A 95 -12.72 -4.78 0.37
CA ASN A 95 -13.39 -5.95 -0.22
C ASN A 95 -13.05 -7.28 0.48
N TYR A 96 -12.01 -7.32 1.32
CA TYR A 96 -11.51 -8.55 1.92
C TYR A 96 -11.30 -8.40 3.43
N SER A 97 -11.78 -9.39 4.17
CA SER A 97 -11.63 -9.48 5.62
C SER A 97 -11.26 -10.91 5.99
N GLU A 98 -9.97 -11.20 6.00
CA GLU A 98 -9.48 -12.50 6.47
C GLU A 98 -8.76 -12.35 7.81
N ASN A 99 -9.23 -13.11 8.81
CA ASN A 99 -8.47 -13.27 10.03
C ASN A 99 -7.29 -14.20 9.74
N ILE A 100 -6.11 -13.59 9.56
CA ILE A 100 -4.86 -14.28 9.30
C ILE A 100 -4.12 -14.68 10.58
N TYR A 101 -4.63 -14.28 11.73
CA TYR A 101 -3.90 -14.47 12.99
C TYR A 101 -4.31 -15.77 13.66
N THR A 102 -3.34 -16.67 13.74
CA THR A 102 -3.33 -17.74 14.74
C THR A 102 -2.68 -17.21 16.00
N ARG A 103 -3.26 -17.52 17.17
CA ARG A 103 -2.60 -17.23 18.45
C ARG A 103 -1.19 -17.83 18.43
N PRO A 104 -0.16 -17.11 18.92
CA PRO A 104 1.18 -17.63 18.93
C PRO A 104 1.25 -18.89 19.81
N GLU A 105 1.97 -19.91 19.35
CA GLU A 105 2.19 -21.13 20.14
C GLU A 105 3.03 -20.85 21.38
N GLN A 106 3.98 -19.93 21.26
CA GLN A 106 4.80 -19.44 22.36
C GLN A 106 4.12 -18.26 23.04
N THR A 107 3.99 -18.33 24.36
CA THR A 107 3.49 -17.24 25.20
C THR A 107 4.48 -16.92 26.31
N TYR A 108 4.50 -15.66 26.74
CA TYR A 108 5.38 -15.18 27.80
C TYR A 108 4.57 -14.67 29.01
N PRO A 109 5.08 -14.85 30.24
CA PRO A 109 4.39 -14.41 31.46
C PRO A 109 4.41 -12.88 31.64
N GLU A 110 5.37 -12.17 31.03
CA GLU A 110 5.49 -10.72 31.13
C GLU A 110 4.30 -10.01 30.49
N ARG A 111 3.80 -8.97 31.18
CA ARG A 111 2.72 -8.11 30.70
C ARG A 111 3.28 -6.78 30.21
N ILE A 112 2.75 -6.26 29.12
CA ILE A 112 3.18 -4.99 28.53
C ILE A 112 2.05 -3.97 28.59
N ALA A 113 2.34 -2.79 29.14
CA ALA A 113 1.42 -1.66 29.14
C ALA A 113 1.70 -0.74 27.95
N ILE A 114 0.66 -0.33 27.25
CA ILE A 114 0.77 0.52 26.05
C ILE A 114 -0.12 1.74 26.27
N ILE A 115 0.46 2.94 26.23
CA ILE A 115 -0.24 4.19 26.52
C ILE A 115 -0.60 4.87 25.21
N GLY A 116 -1.89 4.91 24.89
CA GLY A 116 -2.46 5.45 23.65
C GLY A 116 -2.77 4.38 22.61
N ALA A 117 -4.00 4.40 22.09
CA ALA A 117 -4.48 3.56 20.99
C ALA A 117 -4.39 4.29 19.63
N GLY A 118 -3.36 5.13 19.45
CA GLY A 118 -2.98 5.68 18.15
C GLY A 118 -2.13 4.71 17.32
N PRO A 119 -1.69 5.09 16.11
CA PRO A 119 -0.96 4.19 15.21
C PRO A 119 0.25 3.49 15.85
N ALA A 120 1.10 4.23 16.57
CA ALA A 120 2.29 3.67 17.19
C ALA A 120 1.94 2.63 18.27
N GLY A 121 0.98 2.94 19.16
CA GLY A 121 0.54 2.02 20.21
C GLY A 121 -0.15 0.78 19.65
N LEU A 122 -1.01 0.93 18.64
CA LEU A 122 -1.68 -0.18 17.97
C LEU A 122 -0.67 -1.10 17.26
N ALA A 123 0.35 -0.54 16.61
CA ALA A 123 1.42 -1.31 15.99
C ALA A 123 2.28 -2.06 17.00
N ALA A 124 2.68 -1.40 18.10
CA ALA A 124 3.43 -2.04 19.18
C ALA A 124 2.64 -3.19 19.80
N ALA A 125 1.35 -2.96 20.10
CA ALA A 125 0.46 -3.98 20.67
C ALA A 125 0.30 -5.19 19.76
N ASN A 126 0.08 -4.95 18.47
CA ASN A 126 -0.05 -6.00 17.46
C ASN A 126 1.20 -6.88 17.41
N ASP A 127 2.38 -6.28 17.29
CA ASP A 127 3.61 -7.04 17.11
C ASP A 127 4.05 -7.75 18.40
N LEU A 128 3.87 -7.13 19.57
CA LEU A 128 4.12 -7.78 20.86
C LEU A 128 3.15 -8.95 21.12
N ALA A 129 1.87 -8.79 20.77
CA ALA A 129 0.90 -9.86 20.88
C ALA A 129 1.24 -11.04 19.94
N LEU A 130 1.71 -10.75 18.72
CA LEU A 130 2.20 -11.78 17.79
C LEU A 130 3.48 -12.48 18.29
N MET A 131 4.28 -11.81 19.12
CA MET A 131 5.44 -12.41 19.78
C MET A 131 5.07 -13.25 21.01
N GLY A 132 3.82 -13.21 21.49
CA GLY A 132 3.35 -14.02 22.62
C GLY A 132 3.16 -13.28 23.94
N TYR A 133 3.23 -11.95 23.95
CA TYR A 133 3.03 -11.15 25.16
C TYR A 133 1.57 -10.81 25.41
N SER A 134 1.19 -10.72 26.69
CA SER A 134 -0.09 -10.14 27.10
C SER A 134 0.01 -8.63 27.12
N CYS A 135 -0.78 -7.95 26.29
CA CYS A 135 -0.73 -6.50 26.11
C CYS A 135 -2.04 -5.84 26.54
N THR A 136 -1.93 -4.75 27.30
CA THR A 136 -3.06 -3.88 27.66
C THR A 136 -2.77 -2.46 27.17
N ILE A 137 -3.66 -1.93 26.31
CA ILE A 137 -3.64 -0.54 25.86
C ILE A 137 -4.50 0.30 26.81
N PHE A 138 -3.95 1.41 27.29
CA PHE A 138 -4.65 2.44 28.07
C PHE A 138 -4.89 3.65 27.17
N GLU A 139 -6.15 3.91 26.83
CA GLU A 139 -6.57 4.97 25.91
C GLU A 139 -7.39 6.02 26.66
N SER A 140 -6.99 7.28 26.52
CA SER A 140 -7.66 8.44 27.12
C SER A 140 -9.07 8.68 26.56
N ASN A 141 -9.30 8.34 25.30
CA ASN A 141 -10.57 8.54 24.59
C ASN A 141 -11.52 7.35 24.79
N PRO A 142 -12.83 7.53 24.52
CA PRO A 142 -13.80 6.44 24.57
C PRO A 142 -13.66 5.43 23.41
N HIS A 143 -12.85 5.73 22.40
CA HIS A 143 -12.67 4.93 21.19
C HIS A 143 -11.20 4.94 20.73
N PRO A 144 -10.74 3.90 20.03
CA PRO A 144 -9.36 3.79 19.56
C PRO A 144 -9.12 4.61 18.28
N GLY A 145 -7.85 4.73 17.89
CA GLY A 145 -7.40 5.38 16.65
C GLY A 145 -6.64 6.68 16.86
N GLY A 146 -6.70 7.28 18.07
CA GLY A 146 -6.02 8.55 18.37
C GLY A 146 -6.33 9.63 17.32
N MET A 147 -5.29 10.26 16.76
CA MET A 147 -5.45 11.30 15.75
C MET A 147 -6.12 10.84 14.45
N LEU A 148 -6.13 9.54 14.13
CA LEU A 148 -6.91 9.01 13.00
C LEU A 148 -8.41 9.25 13.18
N ARG A 149 -8.89 9.12 14.42
CA ARG A 149 -10.31 9.28 14.75
C ARG A 149 -10.64 10.73 15.11
N MET A 150 -9.72 11.42 15.79
CA MET A 150 -9.98 12.74 16.36
C MET A 150 -9.61 13.88 15.40
N GLY A 151 -8.57 13.71 14.60
CA GLY A 151 -8.08 14.75 13.69
C GLY A 151 -8.56 14.60 12.25
N VAL A 152 -8.65 13.37 11.74
CA VAL A 152 -8.96 13.16 10.32
C VAL A 152 -10.48 13.22 10.08
N PRO A 153 -10.94 14.04 9.12
CA PRO A 153 -12.36 14.10 8.77
C PRO A 153 -12.94 12.76 8.29
N THR A 154 -14.19 12.49 8.63
CA THR A 154 -14.89 11.23 8.29
C THR A 154 -15.03 10.98 6.78
N TYR A 155 -15.12 12.03 5.98
CA TYR A 155 -15.19 11.92 4.52
C TYR A 155 -13.86 11.48 3.87
N ARG A 156 -12.74 11.56 4.60
CA ARG A 156 -11.44 10.99 4.20
C ARG A 156 -11.17 9.65 4.88
N LEU A 157 -11.50 9.54 6.17
CA LEU A 157 -11.30 8.33 6.96
C LEU A 157 -12.56 7.96 7.77
N PRO A 158 -13.42 7.11 7.20
CA PRO A 158 -14.57 6.56 7.90
C PRO A 158 -14.17 5.82 9.18
N ARG A 159 -15.01 5.94 10.22
CA ARG A 159 -14.70 5.37 11.54
C ARG A 159 -14.70 3.84 11.54
N ASN A 160 -15.58 3.22 10.74
CA ASN A 160 -15.63 1.78 10.55
C ASN A 160 -14.32 1.22 9.96
N ALA A 161 -13.59 1.98 9.14
CA ALA A 161 -12.28 1.54 8.63
C ALA A 161 -11.23 1.44 9.76
N ILE A 162 -11.25 2.40 10.70
CA ILE A 162 -10.40 2.35 11.90
C ILE A 162 -10.81 1.17 12.78
N ASP A 163 -12.12 0.99 12.99
CA ASP A 163 -12.64 -0.09 13.85
C ASP A 163 -12.34 -1.47 13.27
N GLN A 164 -12.41 -1.64 11.94
CA GLN A 164 -11.99 -2.86 11.25
C GLN A 164 -10.52 -3.17 11.52
N ASP A 165 -9.63 -2.19 11.37
CA ASP A 165 -8.20 -2.37 11.62
C ASP A 165 -7.91 -2.75 13.08
N VAL A 166 -8.59 -2.12 14.05
CA VAL A 166 -8.41 -2.35 15.48
C VAL A 166 -8.99 -3.69 15.93
N GLU A 167 -10.10 -4.13 15.35
CA GLU A 167 -10.73 -5.40 15.73
C GLU A 167 -9.80 -6.59 15.50
N PHE A 168 -8.99 -6.57 14.44
CA PHE A 168 -7.95 -7.59 14.22
C PHE A 168 -6.91 -7.64 15.34
N ILE A 169 -6.57 -6.49 15.94
CA ILE A 169 -5.62 -6.41 17.05
C ILE A 169 -6.27 -6.97 18.33
N ARG A 170 -7.57 -6.70 18.54
CA ARG A 170 -8.32 -7.28 19.66
C ARG A 170 -8.45 -8.79 19.54
N GLN A 171 -8.58 -9.32 18.32
CA GLN A 171 -8.62 -10.76 18.07
C GLN A 171 -7.31 -11.48 18.44
N LEU A 172 -6.17 -10.77 18.49
CA LEU A 172 -4.91 -11.28 19.03
C LEU A 172 -4.92 -11.42 20.57
N GLY A 173 -5.96 -10.93 21.25
CA GLY A 173 -6.07 -10.94 22.71
C GLY A 173 -5.58 -9.66 23.38
N VAL A 174 -5.30 -8.60 22.63
CA VAL A 174 -4.95 -7.28 23.17
C VAL A 174 -6.16 -6.67 23.87
N GLU A 175 -6.00 -6.33 25.15
CA GLU A 175 -7.00 -5.61 25.93
C GLU A 175 -6.89 -4.10 25.67
N ILE A 176 -8.02 -3.39 25.56
CA ILE A 176 -8.04 -1.93 25.47
C ILE A 176 -8.93 -1.37 26.58
N LYS A 177 -8.33 -0.57 27.47
CA LYS A 177 -8.99 0.17 28.54
C LYS A 177 -9.18 1.62 28.12
N TYR A 178 -10.40 1.96 27.73
CA TYR A 178 -10.79 3.30 27.33
C TYR A 178 -10.98 4.24 28.53
N ASN A 179 -11.05 5.54 28.25
CA ASN A 179 -11.19 6.60 29.26
C ASN A 179 -10.16 6.50 30.40
N THR A 180 -8.95 6.02 30.10
CA THR A 180 -7.88 5.83 31.07
C THR A 180 -6.67 6.65 30.67
N THR A 181 -6.41 7.72 31.42
CA THR A 181 -5.37 8.71 31.12
C THR A 181 -4.16 8.53 32.03
N LEU A 182 -2.98 8.39 31.43
CA LEU A 182 -1.71 8.35 32.18
C LEU A 182 -1.47 9.70 32.89
N GLY A 183 -1.06 9.64 34.16
CA GLY A 183 -0.88 10.79 35.05
C GLY A 183 -2.16 11.19 35.80
N LYS A 184 -3.33 10.63 35.46
CA LYS A 184 -4.59 10.88 36.16
C LYS A 184 -5.20 9.60 36.73
N ASP A 185 -5.44 8.62 35.86
CA ASP A 185 -6.13 7.37 36.22
C ASP A 185 -5.13 6.24 36.48
N VAL A 186 -3.98 6.27 35.82
CA VAL A 186 -2.84 5.36 36.03
C VAL A 186 -1.53 6.15 36.05
N THR A 187 -0.50 5.65 36.73
CA THR A 187 0.86 6.25 36.75
C THR A 187 1.90 5.20 36.36
N PHE A 188 3.12 5.62 36.01
CA PHE A 188 4.21 4.67 35.76
C PHE A 188 4.43 3.73 36.95
N ASP A 189 4.40 4.26 38.17
CA ASP A 189 4.54 3.47 39.39
C ASP A 189 3.38 2.51 39.64
N SER A 190 2.13 2.92 39.36
CA SER A 190 0.99 2.02 39.52
C SER A 190 1.08 0.85 38.54
N LEU A 191 1.46 1.11 37.29
CA LEU A 191 1.65 0.08 36.27
C LEU A 191 2.81 -0.86 36.63
N LYS A 192 3.95 -0.34 37.10
CA LYS A 192 5.05 -1.19 37.59
C LYS A 192 4.59 -2.08 38.76
N LYS A 193 3.83 -1.52 39.72
CA LYS A 193 3.27 -2.28 40.87
C LYS A 193 2.24 -3.34 40.45
N GLU A 194 1.49 -3.11 39.37
CA GLU A 194 0.57 -4.09 38.78
C GLU A 194 1.27 -5.22 38.01
N GLY A 195 2.61 -5.18 37.92
CA GLY A 195 3.43 -6.24 37.32
C GLY A 195 3.63 -6.10 35.81
N TYR A 196 3.46 -4.91 35.23
CA TYR A 196 3.86 -4.66 33.85
C TYR A 196 5.39 -4.59 33.75
N ALA A 197 5.97 -5.42 32.89
CA ALA A 197 7.42 -5.55 32.73
C ALA A 197 8.03 -4.43 31.86
N ALA A 198 7.24 -3.88 30.95
CA ALA A 198 7.62 -2.74 30.13
C ALA A 198 6.40 -1.84 29.83
N ILE A 199 6.67 -0.57 29.56
CA ILE A 199 5.65 0.43 29.22
C ILE A 199 6.04 1.10 27.91
N PHE A 200 5.13 1.15 26.93
CA PHE A 200 5.32 1.89 25.68
C PHE A 200 4.41 3.14 25.65
N ILE A 201 4.97 4.31 25.35
CA ILE A 201 4.28 5.59 25.27
C ILE A 201 4.05 5.97 23.80
N GLY A 202 2.79 5.97 23.37
CA GLY A 202 2.32 6.31 22.03
C GLY A 202 1.22 7.37 22.03
N VAL A 203 1.31 8.37 22.92
CA VAL A 203 0.25 9.39 23.17
C VAL A 203 0.10 10.44 22.07
N GLY A 204 1.08 10.56 21.16
CA GLY A 204 1.04 11.51 20.04
C GLY A 204 1.05 12.98 20.47
N LEU A 205 0.52 13.86 19.61
CA LEU A 205 0.45 15.31 19.81
C LEU A 205 -0.99 15.79 19.76
N LEU A 206 -1.62 15.88 20.93
CA LEU A 206 -3.07 16.06 21.03
C LEU A 206 -3.51 17.53 21.05
N ASP A 207 -2.57 18.47 21.17
CA ASP A 207 -2.84 19.89 21.33
C ASP A 207 -2.42 20.71 20.10
N SER A 208 -3.02 21.89 19.94
CA SER A 208 -2.63 22.86 18.89
C SER A 208 -1.66 23.89 19.42
N ARG A 209 -0.73 24.33 18.57
CA ARG A 209 0.11 25.49 18.86
C ARG A 209 -0.75 26.77 18.88
N ASN A 210 -0.39 27.69 19.77
CA ASN A 210 -0.97 29.02 19.83
C ASN A 210 -0.14 29.98 18.96
N LEU A 211 -0.79 31.03 18.44
CA LEU A 211 -0.15 32.11 17.72
C LEU A 211 -0.12 33.35 18.63
N PRO A 212 1.06 33.81 19.11
CA PRO A 212 1.14 34.92 20.04
C PRO A 212 1.05 36.27 19.30
N ILE A 213 -0.15 36.59 18.80
CA ILE A 213 -0.48 37.88 18.18
C ILE A 213 -1.65 38.53 18.90
N GLU A 214 -1.80 39.84 18.76
CA GLU A 214 -2.94 40.60 19.28
C GLU A 214 -4.26 40.03 18.71
N GLY A 215 -5.27 39.86 19.57
CA GLY A 215 -6.61 39.40 19.22
C GLY A 215 -6.76 37.88 19.06
N ALA A 216 -5.73 37.09 19.38
CA ALA A 216 -5.80 35.62 19.31
C ALA A 216 -6.74 35.00 20.36
N GLU A 217 -7.14 35.78 21.37
CA GLU A 217 -8.08 35.44 22.43
C GLU A 217 -9.54 35.80 22.14
N TYR A 218 -9.83 36.47 21.01
CA TYR A 218 -11.20 36.87 20.67
C TYR A 218 -12.13 35.68 20.44
N ASP A 219 -13.41 35.91 20.71
CA ASP A 219 -14.49 35.00 20.32
C ASP A 219 -14.48 34.81 18.79
N GLY A 220 -14.70 33.58 18.33
CA GLY A 220 -14.54 33.20 16.92
C GLY A 220 -13.13 32.77 16.50
N VAL A 221 -12.12 32.85 17.38
CA VAL A 221 -10.78 32.27 17.12
C VAL A 221 -10.72 30.84 17.66
N LEU A 222 -10.63 29.87 16.74
CA LEU A 222 -10.62 28.43 17.05
C LEU A 222 -9.25 27.82 16.83
N LYS A 223 -8.96 26.73 17.55
CA LYS A 223 -7.77 25.90 17.32
C LYS A 223 -8.13 24.76 16.36
N GLY A 224 -7.29 24.52 15.35
CA GLY A 224 -7.57 23.55 14.30
C GLY A 224 -7.86 22.13 14.80
N ILE A 225 -7.06 21.61 15.75
CA ILE A 225 -7.30 20.27 16.30
C ILE A 225 -8.59 20.23 17.13
N SER A 226 -8.90 21.28 17.88
CA SER A 226 -10.14 21.35 18.67
C SER A 226 -11.36 21.39 17.76
N PHE A 227 -11.33 22.22 16.71
CA PHE A 227 -12.39 22.31 15.70
C PHE A 227 -12.63 20.96 15.01
N LEU A 228 -11.57 20.33 14.48
CA LEU A 228 -11.70 19.03 13.82
C LEU A 228 -12.21 17.97 14.80
N ARG A 229 -11.72 17.96 16.04
CA ARG A 229 -12.18 17.04 17.09
C ARG A 229 -13.67 17.19 17.35
N GLU A 230 -14.15 18.41 17.51
CA GLU A 230 -15.57 18.70 17.77
C GLU A 230 -16.47 18.23 16.63
N VAL A 231 -16.12 18.56 15.38
CA VAL A 231 -16.89 18.09 14.21
C VAL A 231 -16.83 16.57 14.10
N ASN A 232 -15.69 15.96 14.35
CA ASN A 232 -15.51 14.51 14.26
C ASN A 232 -16.28 13.73 15.34
N THR A 233 -16.59 14.35 16.49
CA THR A 233 -17.32 13.70 17.59
C THR A 233 -18.80 14.05 17.62
N THR A 234 -19.17 15.27 17.23
CA THR A 234 -20.56 15.77 17.32
C THR A 234 -21.26 15.89 15.97
N GLY A 235 -20.49 15.87 14.87
CA GLY A 235 -20.99 16.09 13.51
C GLY A 235 -21.15 17.56 13.11
N THR A 236 -20.86 18.50 14.01
CA THR A 236 -20.98 19.94 13.76
C THR A 236 -19.97 20.74 14.60
N ALA A 237 -19.85 22.04 14.32
CA ALA A 237 -19.19 23.01 15.18
C ALA A 237 -19.80 24.39 14.93
N GLU A 238 -19.72 25.29 15.91
CA GLU A 238 -20.16 26.67 15.72
C GLU A 238 -19.15 27.45 14.88
N ILE A 239 -19.59 27.94 13.72
CA ILE A 239 -18.80 28.78 12.82
C ILE A 239 -19.63 29.96 12.30
N GLY A 240 -18.95 31.03 11.93
CA GLY A 240 -19.51 32.20 11.26
C GLY A 240 -19.79 31.98 9.77
N LYS A 241 -20.17 33.07 9.09
CA LYS A 241 -20.43 33.10 7.64
C LYS A 241 -19.14 33.14 6.83
N ASN A 242 -18.11 33.80 7.35
CA ASN A 242 -16.81 33.92 6.70
C ASN A 242 -15.75 33.22 7.56
N VAL A 243 -15.24 32.09 7.06
CA VAL A 243 -14.22 31.29 7.74
C VAL A 243 -12.85 31.53 7.10
N LEU A 244 -11.86 31.84 7.91
CA LEU A 244 -10.45 31.93 7.51
C LEU A 244 -9.62 30.91 8.29
N VAL A 245 -8.98 30.00 7.58
CA VAL A 245 -8.03 29.05 8.16
C VAL A 245 -6.60 29.58 7.98
N ILE A 246 -5.81 29.60 9.05
CA ILE A 246 -4.40 30.00 9.01
C ILE A 246 -3.52 28.75 9.04
N GLY A 247 -2.78 28.50 7.96
CA GLY A 247 -1.81 27.40 7.83
C GLY A 247 -1.75 26.79 6.43
N GLY A 248 -0.60 26.21 6.05
CA GLY A 248 -0.41 25.57 4.73
C GLY A 248 -0.38 24.04 4.75
N GLY A 249 -0.51 23.40 5.92
CA GLY A 249 -0.36 21.94 6.07
C GLY A 249 -1.65 21.15 5.87
N ALA A 250 -1.55 19.81 5.98
CA ALA A 250 -2.68 18.90 5.82
C ALA A 250 -3.85 19.24 6.76
N VAL A 251 -3.56 19.59 8.02
CA VAL A 251 -4.57 20.01 9.00
C VAL A 251 -5.34 21.25 8.54
N ALA A 252 -4.68 22.18 7.84
CA ALA A 252 -5.34 23.38 7.35
C ALA A 252 -6.31 23.05 6.20
N MET A 253 -5.92 22.17 5.29
CA MET A 253 -6.81 21.68 4.23
C MET A 253 -8.01 20.92 4.82
N ASP A 254 -7.76 20.06 5.81
CA ASP A 254 -8.81 19.34 6.53
C ASP A 254 -9.78 20.30 7.23
N CYS A 255 -9.27 21.34 7.91
CA CYS A 255 -10.10 22.38 8.53
C CYS A 255 -10.95 23.10 7.49
N ALA A 256 -10.36 23.55 6.38
CA ALA A 256 -11.06 24.31 5.35
C ALA A 256 -12.17 23.49 4.67
N ARG A 257 -11.86 22.27 4.26
CA ARG A 257 -12.83 21.35 3.61
C ARG A 257 -13.91 20.88 4.58
N THR A 258 -13.58 20.74 5.87
CA THR A 258 -14.57 20.45 6.92
C THR A 258 -15.48 21.65 7.15
N ALA A 259 -14.94 22.87 7.21
CA ALA A 259 -15.73 24.09 7.34
C ALA A 259 -16.70 24.27 6.17
N LEU A 260 -16.29 23.98 4.93
CA LEU A 260 -17.19 24.03 3.76
C LEU A 260 -18.46 23.17 3.94
N ARG A 261 -18.34 21.99 4.56
CA ARG A 261 -19.46 21.07 4.82
C ARG A 261 -20.43 21.58 5.89
N LEU A 262 -20.00 22.54 6.71
CA LEU A 262 -20.84 23.28 7.66
C LEU A 262 -21.57 24.47 7.01
N LYS A 263 -21.40 24.66 5.69
CA LYS A 263 -22.13 25.62 4.83
C LYS A 263 -22.02 27.10 5.24
N PRO A 264 -20.81 27.63 5.51
CA PRO A 264 -20.60 29.07 5.58
C PRO A 264 -20.79 29.71 4.20
N GLU A 265 -20.88 31.04 4.13
CA GLU A 265 -20.94 31.79 2.86
C GLU A 265 -19.58 31.76 2.14
N LYS A 266 -18.47 31.77 2.90
CA LYS A 266 -17.11 31.78 2.36
C LYS A 266 -16.13 31.01 3.25
N VAL A 267 -15.24 30.23 2.63
CA VAL A 267 -14.07 29.63 3.29
C VAL A 267 -12.81 30.03 2.55
N SER A 268 -11.81 30.44 3.31
CA SER A 268 -10.50 30.82 2.79
C SER A 268 -9.38 30.26 3.64
N VAL A 269 -8.21 30.08 3.02
CA VAL A 269 -6.97 29.67 3.68
C VAL A 269 -5.92 30.74 3.44
N ALA A 270 -5.25 31.19 4.51
CA ALA A 270 -4.06 32.02 4.43
C ALA A 270 -2.83 31.23 4.90
N CYS A 271 -1.76 31.24 4.11
CA CYS A 271 -0.52 30.57 4.47
C CYS A 271 0.72 31.41 4.11
N LEU A 272 1.79 31.18 4.87
CA LEU A 272 3.06 31.87 4.71
C LEU A 272 3.75 31.48 3.41
N GLU A 273 3.61 30.20 3.07
CA GLU A 273 4.26 29.55 1.95
C GLU A 273 3.69 30.05 0.62
N SER A 274 4.55 30.16 -0.39
CA SER A 274 4.09 30.20 -1.77
C SER A 274 3.43 28.88 -2.15
N ARG A 275 2.66 28.84 -3.25
CA ARG A 275 1.93 27.63 -3.67
C ARG A 275 2.82 26.39 -3.80
N ASN A 276 4.08 26.55 -4.24
CA ASN A 276 5.03 25.45 -4.44
C ASN A 276 5.77 25.04 -3.16
N GLU A 277 5.70 25.85 -2.10
CA GLU A 277 6.37 25.61 -0.82
C GLU A 277 5.40 25.08 0.25
N MET A 278 4.10 24.98 -0.06
CA MET A 278 3.10 24.50 0.88
C MET A 278 3.47 23.09 1.40
N PRO A 279 3.41 22.84 2.71
CA PRO A 279 3.88 21.59 3.32
C PRO A 279 2.93 20.38 3.14
N THR A 280 1.86 20.53 2.37
CA THR A 280 0.91 19.44 2.06
C THR A 280 1.01 19.04 0.58
N THR A 281 0.37 17.93 0.20
CA THR A 281 0.45 17.42 -1.17
C THR A 281 -0.40 18.26 -2.12
N ASP A 282 0.01 18.34 -3.39
CA ASP A 282 -0.75 19.06 -4.42
C ASP A 282 -2.20 18.57 -4.54
N PHE A 283 -2.41 17.25 -4.40
CA PHE A 283 -3.73 16.64 -4.41
C PHE A 283 -4.67 17.25 -3.36
N GLU A 284 -4.22 17.43 -2.10
CA GLU A 284 -5.07 18.00 -1.05
C GLU A 284 -5.40 19.48 -1.30
N ILE A 285 -4.45 20.22 -1.87
CA ILE A 285 -4.64 21.64 -2.21
C ILE A 285 -5.64 21.77 -3.36
N GLU A 286 -5.46 20.98 -4.41
CA GLU A 286 -6.34 20.96 -5.58
C GLU A 286 -7.76 20.55 -5.21
N GLU A 287 -7.93 19.55 -4.35
CA GLU A 287 -9.25 19.14 -3.87
C GLU A 287 -9.94 20.21 -3.02
N ALA A 288 -9.19 20.93 -2.17
CA ALA A 288 -9.73 22.05 -1.41
C ALA A 288 -10.20 23.20 -2.33
N VAL A 289 -9.39 23.57 -3.32
CA VAL A 289 -9.76 24.60 -4.30
C VAL A 289 -10.94 24.16 -5.16
N HIS A 290 -10.97 22.89 -5.57
CA HIS A 290 -12.06 22.32 -6.34
C HIS A 290 -13.39 22.33 -5.56
N GLU A 291 -13.33 22.18 -4.23
CA GLU A 291 -14.48 22.30 -3.34
C GLU A 291 -14.90 23.77 -3.08
N GLY A 292 -14.10 24.76 -3.51
CA GLY A 292 -14.42 26.19 -3.43
C GLY A 292 -13.64 26.98 -2.37
N VAL A 293 -12.59 26.40 -1.78
CA VAL A 293 -11.70 27.13 -0.85
C VAL A 293 -10.90 28.19 -1.60
N ILE A 294 -10.87 29.41 -1.08
CA ILE A 294 -10.04 30.50 -1.61
C ILE A 294 -8.67 30.47 -0.94
N LEU A 295 -7.59 30.37 -1.73
CA LEU A 295 -6.22 30.37 -1.23
C LEU A 295 -5.58 31.76 -1.31
N TYR A 296 -5.06 32.20 -0.17
CA TYR A 296 -4.16 33.34 -0.04
C TYR A 296 -2.76 32.81 0.32
N ASN A 297 -1.91 32.67 -0.69
CA ASN A 297 -0.51 32.29 -0.49
C ASN A 297 0.39 33.50 -0.20
N SER A 298 1.55 33.27 0.40
CA SER A 298 2.55 34.31 0.69
C SER A 298 2.00 35.49 1.50
N VAL A 299 1.09 35.20 2.43
CA VAL A 299 0.53 36.15 3.40
C VAL A 299 0.67 35.61 4.81
N GLY A 300 1.10 36.44 5.74
CA GLY A 300 1.24 36.07 7.14
C GLY A 300 0.42 36.93 8.08
N PRO A 301 0.05 36.39 9.25
CA PRO A 301 -0.75 37.09 10.23
C PRO A 301 0.07 38.19 10.94
N LYS A 302 -0.48 39.40 11.04
CA LYS A 302 0.06 40.49 11.86
C LYS A 302 -0.68 40.60 13.19
N ARG A 303 -2.02 40.69 13.13
CA ARG A 303 -2.94 40.66 14.27
C ARG A 303 -4.34 40.27 13.82
N ILE A 304 -5.16 39.80 14.76
CA ILE A 304 -6.58 39.55 14.53
C ILE A 304 -7.35 40.81 14.90
N LEU A 305 -8.19 41.27 13.98
CA LEU A 305 -9.09 42.40 14.19
C LEU A 305 -10.35 41.90 14.89
N GLY A 306 -10.94 42.74 15.75
CA GLY A 306 -12.17 42.40 16.43
C GLY A 306 -12.95 43.60 16.93
N GLU A 307 -14.25 43.40 17.09
CA GLU A 307 -15.21 44.35 17.65
C GLU A 307 -15.92 43.69 18.82
N HIS A 308 -16.05 44.38 19.96
CA HIS A 308 -16.68 43.85 21.18
C HIS A 308 -16.12 42.49 21.65
N GLY A 309 -14.83 42.23 21.40
CA GLY A 309 -14.16 40.98 21.79
C GLY A 309 -14.41 39.80 20.84
N ARG A 310 -15.04 40.01 19.69
CA ARG A 310 -15.27 39.00 18.64
C ARG A 310 -14.43 39.30 17.41
N ALA A 311 -13.85 38.28 16.80
CA ALA A 311 -13.04 38.40 15.59
C ALA A 311 -13.88 38.90 14.39
N THR A 312 -13.33 39.84 13.63
CA THR A 312 -13.92 40.41 12.40
C THR A 312 -13.00 40.28 11.18
N GLY A 313 -11.73 39.93 11.38
CA GLY A 313 -10.82 39.61 10.28
C GLY A 313 -9.37 39.44 10.71
N LEU A 314 -8.51 39.18 9.74
CA LEU A 314 -7.07 39.08 9.91
C LEU A 314 -6.37 40.21 9.17
N GLU A 315 -5.60 41.03 9.90
CA GLU A 315 -4.64 41.93 9.29
C GLU A 315 -3.39 41.12 8.92
N THR A 316 -2.99 41.19 7.66
CA THR A 316 -1.93 40.37 7.06
C THR A 316 -0.79 41.21 6.53
N LEU A 317 0.38 40.61 6.41
CA LEU A 317 1.54 41.16 5.72
C LEU A 317 1.95 40.23 4.57
N ARG A 318 2.47 40.81 3.48
CA ARG A 318 3.08 40.02 2.41
C ARG A 318 4.38 39.39 2.89
N VAL A 319 4.56 38.10 2.59
CA VAL A 319 5.75 37.33 2.94
C VAL A 319 6.85 37.56 1.90
N LYS A 320 8.08 37.81 2.36
CA LYS A 320 9.30 37.87 1.55
C LYS A 320 9.84 36.47 1.28
N TYR A 321 10.01 35.70 2.35
CA TYR A 321 10.45 34.31 2.34
C TYR A 321 10.02 33.64 3.64
N VAL A 322 9.87 32.31 3.63
CA VAL A 322 9.48 31.52 4.82
C VAL A 322 10.70 30.88 5.49
N PHE A 323 11.70 30.51 4.70
CA PHE A 323 12.89 29.81 5.16
C PHE A 323 14.14 30.66 4.93
N ASP A 324 15.09 30.58 5.85
CA ASP A 324 16.42 31.16 5.65
C ASP A 324 17.27 30.35 4.65
N GLU A 325 18.48 30.82 4.35
CA GLU A 325 19.41 30.14 3.44
C GLU A 325 19.78 28.72 3.90
N GLN A 326 19.66 28.42 5.20
CA GLN A 326 19.89 27.10 5.78
C GLN A 326 18.62 26.24 5.80
N LYS A 327 17.55 26.67 5.12
CA LYS A 327 16.23 26.03 5.09
C LYS A 327 15.55 25.91 6.45
N ARG A 328 15.96 26.72 7.43
CA ARG A 328 15.30 26.79 8.73
C ARG A 328 14.11 27.71 8.63
N PHE A 329 13.04 27.38 9.34
CA PHE A 329 11.84 28.21 9.40
C PHE A 329 12.17 29.57 10.01
N HIS A 330 12.11 30.63 9.20
CA HIS A 330 12.46 31.99 9.58
C HIS A 330 11.73 33.00 8.65
N PRO A 331 10.40 33.16 8.83
CA PRO A 331 9.61 33.99 7.93
C PRO A 331 9.98 35.47 8.06
N ALA A 332 10.07 36.16 6.93
CA ALA A 332 10.28 37.61 6.85
C ALA A 332 9.17 38.27 6.03
N PHE A 333 8.85 39.53 6.35
CA PHE A 333 7.69 40.24 5.80
C PHE A 333 8.08 41.57 5.13
N TYR A 334 7.26 42.02 4.17
CA TYR A 334 7.34 43.37 3.63
C TYR A 334 6.62 44.35 4.56
N GLU A 335 7.36 45.28 5.15
CA GLU A 335 6.76 46.38 5.94
C GLU A 335 5.91 47.27 5.04
N GLY A 336 4.82 47.84 5.58
CA GLY A 336 3.89 48.68 4.82
C GLY A 336 3.02 47.93 3.80
N SER A 337 2.95 46.60 3.90
CA SER A 337 2.16 45.74 3.00
C SER A 337 0.85 45.22 3.63
N GLU A 338 0.36 45.93 4.64
CA GLU A 338 -0.84 45.55 5.39
C GLU A 338 -2.07 45.42 4.49
N SER A 339 -2.78 44.30 4.64
CA SER A 339 -4.08 44.09 4.01
C SER A 339 -5.00 43.28 4.93
N VAL A 340 -6.31 43.45 4.79
CA VAL A 340 -7.29 42.79 5.66
C VAL A 340 -8.01 41.68 4.90
N ILE A 341 -8.11 40.51 5.54
CA ILE A 341 -9.00 39.43 5.12
C ILE A 341 -10.13 39.36 6.13
N GLU A 342 -11.34 39.74 5.71
CA GLU A 342 -12.54 39.70 6.57
C GLU A 342 -12.94 38.25 6.89
N ALA A 343 -13.18 37.98 8.17
CA ALA A 343 -13.60 36.68 8.67
C ALA A 343 -14.20 36.79 10.08
N ASP A 344 -15.34 36.15 10.29
CA ASP A 344 -16.01 36.07 11.59
C ASP A 344 -15.66 34.79 12.36
N THR A 345 -14.91 33.87 11.72
CA THR A 345 -14.27 32.73 12.36
C THR A 345 -12.88 32.52 11.81
N ILE A 346 -11.89 32.44 12.70
CA ILE A 346 -10.48 32.25 12.36
C ILE A 346 -9.99 30.94 12.98
N ILE A 347 -9.58 29.98 12.16
CA ILE A 347 -9.12 28.66 12.61
C ILE A 347 -7.60 28.59 12.51
N LEU A 348 -6.92 28.45 13.65
CA LEU A 348 -5.46 28.35 13.72
C LEU A 348 -5.01 26.90 13.49
N ALA A 349 -4.51 26.61 12.29
CA ALA A 349 -4.00 25.30 11.86
C ALA A 349 -2.47 25.32 11.65
N ILE A 350 -1.74 25.96 12.57
CA ILE A 350 -0.30 26.24 12.47
C ILE A 350 0.61 25.16 13.10
N GLY A 351 0.05 24.00 13.42
CA GLY A 351 0.79 22.83 13.90
C GLY A 351 0.34 22.32 15.27
N GLN A 352 0.81 21.11 15.58
CA GLN A 352 0.47 20.39 16.80
C GLN A 352 1.59 20.51 17.85
N THR A 353 1.24 20.21 19.10
CA THR A 353 2.15 20.15 20.24
C THR A 353 1.72 19.05 21.21
N SER A 354 2.62 18.67 22.10
CA SER A 354 2.42 17.59 23.07
C SER A 354 1.70 18.11 24.31
N ASN A 355 1.03 17.18 24.99
CA ASN A 355 0.61 17.37 26.36
C ASN A 355 1.46 16.47 27.26
N LEU A 356 2.42 17.06 27.97
CA LEU A 356 3.40 16.34 28.80
C LEU A 356 3.05 16.39 30.30
N SER A 357 1.80 16.70 30.67
CA SER A 357 1.43 16.82 32.09
C SER A 357 1.68 15.53 32.89
N PHE A 358 1.67 14.37 32.23
CA PHE A 358 1.96 13.07 32.85
C PHE A 358 3.43 12.87 33.21
N LEU A 359 4.33 13.74 32.72
CA LEU A 359 5.75 13.75 33.08
C LEU A 359 6.07 14.71 34.24
N ILE A 360 5.08 15.40 34.80
CA ILE A 360 5.29 16.22 36.00
C ILE A 360 5.82 15.31 37.12
N ASN A 361 6.94 15.69 37.73
CA ASN A 361 7.69 14.91 38.72
C ASN A 361 8.34 13.61 38.17
N GLN A 362 8.54 13.51 36.85
CA GLN A 362 9.27 12.41 36.20
C GLN A 362 10.52 12.95 35.50
N GLU A 363 11.39 13.63 36.26
CA GLU A 363 12.57 14.34 35.73
C GLU A 363 13.58 13.42 35.03
N GLU A 364 13.50 12.11 35.29
CA GLU A 364 14.34 11.09 34.65
C GLU A 364 14.03 10.91 33.16
N ILE A 365 12.83 11.27 32.68
CA ILE A 365 12.48 11.18 31.24
C ILE A 365 12.88 12.49 30.54
N GLU A 366 13.87 12.40 29.66
CA GLU A 366 14.37 13.56 28.92
C GLU A 366 13.35 14.04 27.87
N VAL A 367 13.13 15.36 27.86
CA VAL A 367 12.25 16.06 26.92
C VAL A 367 13.06 17.06 26.10
N SER A 368 12.89 17.00 24.79
CA SER A 368 13.56 17.91 23.85
C SER A 368 13.01 19.34 23.95
N ARG A 369 13.75 20.31 23.40
CA ARG A 369 13.26 21.71 23.25
C ARG A 369 11.96 21.81 22.43
N GLY A 370 11.66 20.82 21.60
CA GLY A 370 10.43 20.75 20.80
C GLY A 370 9.23 20.20 21.58
N ALA A 371 9.37 19.95 22.88
CA ALA A 371 8.40 19.26 23.72
C ALA A 371 8.10 17.84 23.24
N THR A 372 9.12 17.09 22.84
CA THR A 372 9.01 15.65 22.48
C THR A 372 9.85 14.81 23.42
N ILE A 373 9.49 13.54 23.61
CA ILE A 373 10.27 12.60 24.43
C ILE A 373 11.52 12.19 23.65
N VAL A 374 12.67 12.23 24.31
CA VAL A 374 13.94 11.74 23.77
C VAL A 374 14.06 10.24 24.05
N VAL A 375 14.46 9.48 23.03
CA VAL A 375 14.67 8.03 23.11
C VAL A 375 15.98 7.66 22.41
N ASP A 376 16.54 6.50 22.76
CA ASP A 376 17.59 5.89 21.95
C ASP A 376 17.03 5.55 20.54
N PRO A 377 17.71 5.94 19.46
CA PRO A 377 17.19 5.79 18.10
C PRO A 377 17.15 4.33 17.60
N ASN A 378 17.85 3.41 18.27
CA ASN A 378 17.89 1.99 17.94
C ASN A 378 16.94 1.17 18.82
N THR A 379 16.86 1.48 20.11
CA THR A 379 16.05 0.72 21.07
C THR A 379 14.68 1.34 21.37
N PHE A 380 14.48 2.62 21.05
CA PHE A 380 13.27 3.39 21.40
C PHE A 380 13.02 3.48 22.92
N GLU A 381 13.99 3.10 23.74
CA GLU A 381 13.94 3.24 25.19
C GLU A 381 14.20 4.70 25.57
N THR A 382 13.45 5.20 26.54
CA THR A 382 13.67 6.52 27.13
C THR A 382 14.85 6.47 28.10
N SER A 383 15.22 7.62 28.68
CA SER A 383 16.20 7.68 29.76
C SER A 383 15.74 7.01 31.07
N MET A 384 14.44 6.66 31.20
CA MET A 384 13.94 5.81 32.28
C MET A 384 13.88 4.34 31.83
N PRO A 385 14.63 3.42 32.46
CA PRO A 385 14.67 2.01 32.06
C PRO A 385 13.30 1.32 32.08
N GLY A 386 13.05 0.48 31.07
CA GLY A 386 11.80 -0.25 30.90
C GLY A 386 10.65 0.59 30.33
N ILE A 387 10.89 1.87 30.03
CA ILE A 387 9.93 2.79 29.42
C ILE A 387 10.40 3.12 28.00
N TYR A 388 9.54 2.88 27.03
CA TYR A 388 9.78 3.07 25.60
C TYR A 388 8.81 4.10 25.05
N ALA A 389 9.15 4.78 23.95
CA ALA A 389 8.24 5.72 23.31
C ALA A 389 8.37 5.71 21.78
N GLY A 390 7.28 6.05 21.10
CA GLY A 390 7.27 6.15 19.64
C GLY A 390 6.05 6.86 19.07
N GLY A 391 6.13 7.19 17.78
CA GLY A 391 5.15 8.01 17.08
C GLY A 391 5.41 9.51 17.25
N ASP A 392 4.37 10.32 17.09
CA ASP A 392 4.52 11.78 17.05
C ASP A 392 5.08 12.38 18.36
N ILE A 393 4.92 11.68 19.49
CA ILE A 393 5.49 12.12 20.77
C ILE A 393 7.03 12.10 20.77
N VAL A 394 7.65 11.32 19.87
CA VAL A 394 9.10 11.28 19.64
C VAL A 394 9.46 12.08 18.38
N LEU A 395 8.73 11.86 17.28
CA LEU A 395 9.02 12.45 15.97
C LEU A 395 8.73 13.96 15.90
N GLY A 396 7.81 14.47 16.72
CA GLY A 396 7.29 15.83 16.66
C GLY A 396 6.37 16.12 15.46
N ARG A 397 6.65 15.58 14.27
CA ARG A 397 5.76 15.59 13.10
C ARG A 397 6.01 14.33 12.27
N GLY A 398 5.28 13.26 12.53
CA GLY A 398 5.34 12.02 11.76
C GLY A 398 4.16 11.85 10.82
N THR A 399 4.28 10.89 9.90
CA THR A 399 3.13 10.35 9.17
C THR A 399 2.54 9.14 9.90
N LEU A 400 1.31 8.73 9.51
CA LEU A 400 0.71 7.47 9.97
C LEU A 400 1.71 6.31 9.90
N THR A 401 2.39 6.15 8.77
CA THR A 401 3.35 5.06 8.56
C THR A 401 4.61 5.19 9.39
N ASP A 402 5.07 6.40 9.73
CA ASP A 402 6.21 6.58 10.64
C ASP A 402 5.85 6.14 12.05
N GLY A 403 4.65 6.49 12.53
CA GLY A 403 4.13 6.03 13.81
C GLY A 403 4.03 4.52 13.89
N LEU A 404 3.47 3.88 12.85
CA LEU A 404 3.45 2.42 12.74
C LEU A 404 4.87 1.84 12.80
N ALA A 405 5.83 2.40 12.05
CA ALA A 405 7.20 1.90 12.00
C ALA A 405 7.91 1.97 13.35
N GLN A 406 7.78 3.09 14.09
CA GLN A 406 8.37 3.20 15.42
C GLN A 406 7.74 2.24 16.43
N GLY A 407 6.40 2.06 16.40
CA GLY A 407 5.73 1.09 17.26
C GLY A 407 6.24 -0.35 17.05
N LYS A 408 6.41 -0.76 15.79
CA LYS A 408 6.95 -2.09 15.45
C LYS A 408 8.41 -2.28 15.86
N LYS A 409 9.24 -1.25 15.65
CA LYS A 409 10.65 -1.31 16.07
C LYS A 409 10.77 -1.37 17.60
N ALA A 410 9.99 -0.56 18.32
CA ALA A 410 9.94 -0.60 19.77
C ALA A 410 9.46 -1.96 20.30
N ALA A 411 8.51 -2.63 19.64
CA ALA A 411 8.10 -3.99 19.98
C ALA A 411 9.27 -5.00 19.91
N ILE A 412 10.09 -4.94 18.86
CA ILE A 412 11.30 -5.76 18.72
C ILE A 412 12.30 -5.43 19.85
N SER A 413 12.49 -4.15 20.15
CA SER A 413 13.42 -3.71 21.21
C SER A 413 12.98 -4.16 22.60
N ILE A 414 11.68 -4.08 22.92
CA ILE A 414 11.10 -4.61 24.16
C ILE A 414 11.32 -6.12 24.27
N HIS A 415 11.05 -6.87 23.21
CA HIS A 415 11.31 -8.31 23.16
C HIS A 415 12.79 -8.62 23.41
N ASN A 416 13.69 -7.93 22.71
CA ASN A 416 15.14 -8.09 22.87
C ASN A 416 15.60 -7.83 24.30
N ALA A 417 15.09 -6.77 24.94
CA ALA A 417 15.43 -6.46 26.33
C ALA A 417 14.93 -7.54 27.30
N LEU A 418 13.68 -8.02 27.14
CA LEU A 418 13.09 -9.03 28.02
C LEU A 418 13.67 -10.43 27.83
N ARG A 419 14.16 -10.77 26.63
CA ARG A 419 14.73 -12.09 26.30
C ARG A 419 16.25 -12.11 26.28
N ASN A 420 16.90 -10.95 26.42
CA ASN A 420 18.34 -10.81 26.22
C ASN A 420 18.79 -11.34 24.85
N GLU A 421 18.04 -10.94 23.82
CA GLU A 421 18.22 -11.32 22.42
C GLU A 421 18.64 -10.12 21.56
N ASN A 422 19.07 -10.39 20.32
CA ASN A 422 19.33 -9.37 19.31
C ASN A 422 18.57 -9.71 18.02
N ARG A 423 17.25 -9.84 18.16
CA ARG A 423 16.34 -10.03 17.03
C ARG A 423 16.34 -8.77 16.20
N ASN A 424 16.50 -8.94 14.89
CA ASN A 424 16.38 -7.89 13.90
C ASN A 424 15.35 -8.28 12.87
N ASP A 425 14.79 -7.29 12.19
CA ASP A 425 13.85 -7.48 11.11
C ASP A 425 14.53 -7.16 9.78
N GLU A 426 14.68 -8.19 8.94
CA GLU A 426 15.37 -8.11 7.65
C GLU A 426 14.74 -7.10 6.69
N LYS A 427 13.45 -6.73 6.86
CA LYS A 427 12.82 -5.70 6.03
C LYS A 427 13.41 -4.30 6.30
N TRP A 428 13.95 -4.04 7.49
CA TRP A 428 14.70 -2.82 7.78
C TRP A 428 16.21 -2.95 7.58
N ALA A 429 16.71 -4.10 7.12
CA ALA A 429 18.12 -4.25 6.77
C ALA A 429 18.54 -3.24 5.69
N ASN A 430 19.82 -2.87 5.71
CA ASN A 430 20.39 -1.96 4.71
C ASN A 430 20.62 -2.70 3.39
N LYS A 431 19.59 -2.77 2.55
CA LYS A 431 19.67 -3.30 1.19
C LYS A 431 19.80 -2.15 0.20
N PRO A 432 20.61 -2.28 -0.87
CA PRO A 432 20.65 -1.28 -1.93
C PRO A 432 19.30 -1.22 -2.63
N GLU A 433 18.88 -0.01 -2.98
CA GLU A 433 17.67 0.20 -3.79
C GLU A 433 17.95 -0.18 -5.25
N VAL A 434 16.99 -0.81 -5.92
CA VAL A 434 17.07 -1.04 -7.38
C VAL A 434 17.29 0.31 -8.07
N PRO A 435 18.32 0.43 -8.93
CA PRO A 435 18.64 1.70 -9.58
C PRO A 435 17.49 2.29 -10.41
N LYS A 436 17.59 3.59 -10.73
CA LYS A 436 16.69 4.22 -11.72
C LYS A 436 16.75 3.46 -13.04
N LEU A 437 15.62 3.46 -13.76
CA LEU A 437 15.54 2.83 -15.08
C LEU A 437 16.48 3.55 -16.05
N ALA A 438 17.28 2.81 -16.81
CA ALA A 438 18.16 3.43 -17.80
C ALA A 438 17.36 4.10 -18.92
N ASP A 439 17.78 5.28 -19.37
CA ASP A 439 17.06 6.06 -20.39
C ASP A 439 16.87 5.29 -21.70
N ALA A 440 17.85 4.45 -22.07
CA ALA A 440 17.78 3.58 -23.25
C ALA A 440 16.69 2.49 -23.14
N ARG A 441 16.19 2.20 -21.93
CA ARG A 441 15.16 1.17 -21.67
C ARG A 441 13.76 1.74 -21.59
N VAL A 442 13.60 3.02 -21.28
CA VAL A 442 12.29 3.68 -21.20
C VAL A 442 11.45 3.49 -22.48
N PRO A 443 11.99 3.63 -23.71
CA PRO A 443 11.20 3.46 -24.93
C PRO A 443 10.76 2.02 -25.20
N LEU A 444 11.43 1.03 -24.58
CA LEU A 444 11.13 -0.40 -24.77
C LEU A 444 9.96 -0.86 -23.88
N ILE A 445 9.56 -0.04 -22.89
CA ILE A 445 8.47 -0.36 -21.97
C ILE A 445 7.18 0.25 -22.46
N LYS A 446 6.13 -0.58 -22.55
CA LYS A 446 4.79 -0.14 -22.93
C LYS A 446 4.23 0.87 -21.94
N LYS A 447 3.82 2.04 -22.44
CA LYS A 447 3.13 3.07 -21.66
C LYS A 447 1.66 2.67 -21.46
N GLU A 448 1.14 2.89 -20.26
CA GLU A 448 -0.26 2.61 -19.93
C GLU A 448 -0.82 3.68 -19.00
N GLN A 449 -2.08 4.01 -19.19
CA GLN A 449 -2.77 5.04 -18.43
C GLN A 449 -3.01 4.60 -16.97
N LYS A 450 -2.62 5.44 -16.01
CA LYS A 450 -2.99 5.27 -14.59
C LYS A 450 -4.50 5.35 -14.43
N GLN A 451 -5.06 4.44 -13.65
CA GLN A 451 -6.47 4.47 -13.32
C GLN A 451 -6.76 5.56 -12.26
N ASP A 452 -7.71 6.44 -12.57
CA ASP A 452 -8.13 7.50 -11.66
C ASP A 452 -9.07 6.94 -10.59
N MET A 453 -8.96 7.45 -9.36
CA MET A 453 -9.86 7.09 -8.26
C MET A 453 -11.27 7.59 -8.56
N PRO A 454 -12.31 6.74 -8.57
CA PRO A 454 -13.68 7.20 -8.65
C PRO A 454 -13.99 8.11 -7.46
N MET A 455 -14.58 9.27 -7.72
CA MET A 455 -14.85 10.29 -6.71
C MET A 455 -16.34 10.61 -6.61
N LEU A 456 -16.78 10.99 -5.42
CA LEU A 456 -18.09 11.58 -5.20
C LEU A 456 -18.21 12.91 -5.96
N SER A 457 -19.37 13.17 -6.56
CA SER A 457 -19.63 14.42 -7.29
C SER A 457 -19.57 15.64 -6.36
N LEU A 458 -19.02 16.76 -6.84
CA LEU A 458 -18.87 18.00 -6.08
C LEU A 458 -20.15 18.46 -5.36
N SER A 459 -21.31 18.38 -6.03
CA SER A 459 -22.60 18.75 -5.44
C SER A 459 -22.97 17.94 -4.19
N LYS A 460 -22.53 16.68 -4.11
CA LYS A 460 -22.76 15.82 -2.93
C LYS A 460 -21.73 16.08 -1.84
N ARG A 461 -20.45 16.31 -2.20
CA ARG A 461 -19.36 16.55 -1.23
C ARG A 461 -19.65 17.68 -0.24
N LEU A 462 -20.30 18.75 -0.71
CA LEU A 462 -20.63 19.93 0.11
C LEU A 462 -21.86 19.75 1.01
N HIS A 463 -22.60 18.66 0.86
CA HIS A 463 -23.86 18.41 1.57
C HIS A 463 -23.82 17.20 2.49
N SER A 464 -22.70 16.47 2.54
CA SER A 464 -22.54 15.31 3.41
C SER A 464 -21.09 15.15 3.88
N PHE A 465 -20.93 14.30 4.88
CA PHE A 465 -19.65 13.79 5.34
C PHE A 465 -19.38 12.38 4.77
N ASP A 466 -20.04 12.04 3.66
CA ASP A 466 -19.83 10.77 2.96
C ASP A 466 -18.40 10.72 2.40
N GLU A 467 -17.87 9.50 2.31
CA GLU A 467 -16.53 9.28 1.80
C GLU A 467 -16.39 9.82 0.36
N VAL A 468 -15.35 10.60 0.11
CA VAL A 468 -15.16 11.32 -1.17
C VAL A 468 -14.57 10.39 -2.23
N GLU A 469 -13.48 9.70 -1.92
CA GLU A 469 -12.91 8.66 -2.76
C GLU A 469 -13.76 7.39 -2.62
N LEU A 470 -14.20 6.76 -3.73
CA LEU A 470 -15.17 5.66 -3.70
C LEU A 470 -14.55 4.26 -3.82
N GLY A 471 -13.24 4.17 -4.05
CA GLY A 471 -12.52 2.90 -4.22
C GLY A 471 -12.56 2.35 -5.65
N PHE A 472 -11.68 1.39 -5.93
CA PHE A 472 -11.64 0.71 -7.23
C PHE A 472 -12.59 -0.48 -7.29
N SER A 473 -13.14 -0.74 -8.49
CA SER A 473 -13.73 -2.03 -8.81
C SER A 473 -12.63 -3.08 -9.00
N HIS A 474 -13.00 -4.36 -8.99
CA HIS A 474 -12.08 -5.47 -9.26
C HIS A 474 -11.37 -5.31 -10.62
N GLU A 475 -12.10 -4.89 -11.65
CA GLU A 475 -11.54 -4.67 -12.99
C GLU A 475 -10.49 -3.56 -13.00
N VAL A 476 -10.83 -2.41 -12.41
CA VAL A 476 -9.94 -1.25 -12.34
C VAL A 476 -8.70 -1.57 -11.50
N ALA A 477 -8.87 -2.27 -10.39
CA ALA A 477 -7.76 -2.68 -9.52
C ALA A 477 -6.78 -3.62 -10.23
N VAL A 478 -7.27 -4.62 -10.97
CA VAL A 478 -6.41 -5.52 -11.76
C VAL A 478 -5.69 -4.76 -12.86
N ARG A 479 -6.39 -3.91 -13.60
CA ARG A 479 -5.80 -3.10 -14.68
C ARG A 479 -4.70 -2.17 -14.15
N GLU A 480 -4.94 -1.50 -13.03
CA GLU A 480 -3.93 -0.66 -12.39
C GLU A 480 -2.75 -1.47 -11.84
N ALA A 481 -3.01 -2.66 -11.30
CA ALA A 481 -1.97 -3.53 -10.76
C ALA A 481 -1.07 -4.13 -11.86
N GLN A 482 -1.63 -4.45 -13.02
CA GLN A 482 -0.91 -4.97 -14.18
C GLN A 482 0.14 -3.99 -14.72
N ARG A 483 0.02 -2.70 -14.39
CA ARG A 483 1.05 -1.69 -14.71
C ARG A 483 2.36 -1.89 -13.92
N CYS A 484 2.41 -2.70 -12.87
CA CYS A 484 3.61 -2.84 -12.06
C CYS A 484 4.80 -3.43 -12.84
N MET A 485 5.96 -2.74 -12.83
CA MET A 485 7.22 -3.21 -13.47
C MET A 485 7.95 -4.33 -12.69
N ASN A 486 7.39 -4.79 -11.57
CA ASN A 486 7.95 -5.85 -10.73
C ASN A 486 9.44 -5.62 -10.33
N CYS A 487 9.80 -4.40 -9.92
CA CYS A 487 11.18 -3.99 -9.67
C CYS A 487 11.91 -4.93 -8.69
N GLY A 488 13.13 -5.37 -9.05
CA GLY A 488 13.95 -6.28 -8.24
C GLY A 488 13.52 -7.75 -8.28
N ALA A 489 12.33 -8.08 -8.81
CA ALA A 489 11.82 -9.45 -8.95
C ALA A 489 12.09 -10.06 -10.34
N GLY A 490 13.07 -9.50 -11.07
CA GLY A 490 13.51 -9.94 -12.39
C GLY A 490 14.13 -11.34 -12.42
N ALA A 491 14.73 -11.68 -13.56
CA ALA A 491 15.48 -12.92 -13.71
C ALA A 491 16.85 -12.86 -13.00
N PHE A 492 17.32 -14.03 -12.56
CA PHE A 492 18.62 -14.28 -11.94
C PHE A 492 19.32 -15.42 -12.69
N VAL A 493 20.65 -15.38 -12.76
CA VAL A 493 21.47 -16.37 -13.46
C VAL A 493 22.32 -17.13 -12.45
N ASP A 494 22.20 -18.46 -12.45
CA ASP A 494 23.08 -19.37 -11.75
C ASP A 494 24.42 -19.46 -12.51
N GLU A 495 25.48 -18.97 -11.87
CA GLU A 495 26.83 -18.93 -12.46
C GLU A 495 27.45 -20.31 -12.67
N HIS A 496 27.01 -21.33 -11.93
CA HIS A 496 27.53 -22.70 -12.04
C HIS A 496 26.90 -23.47 -13.19
N LEU A 497 25.70 -23.08 -13.63
CA LEU A 497 24.99 -23.68 -14.77
C LEU A 497 25.19 -22.89 -16.07
N CYS A 498 25.53 -21.61 -15.98
CA CYS A 498 25.62 -20.75 -17.15
C CYS A 498 26.83 -21.08 -18.03
N VAL A 499 26.57 -21.48 -19.28
CA VAL A 499 27.61 -21.84 -20.27
C VAL A 499 28.00 -20.67 -21.20
N GLY A 500 27.56 -19.44 -20.92
CA GLY A 500 27.92 -18.26 -21.71
C GLY A 500 27.39 -18.23 -23.15
N CYS A 501 26.32 -18.98 -23.47
CA CYS A 501 25.81 -19.15 -24.85
C CYS A 501 25.10 -17.92 -25.47
N ILE A 502 24.99 -16.81 -24.73
CA ILE A 502 24.37 -15.54 -25.13
C ILE A 502 22.89 -15.58 -25.56
N THR A 503 22.19 -16.70 -25.39
CA THR A 503 20.75 -16.79 -25.74
C THR A 503 19.92 -15.76 -24.99
N CYS A 504 20.14 -15.57 -23.69
CA CYS A 504 19.41 -14.59 -22.89
C CYS A 504 19.52 -13.16 -23.44
N VAL A 505 20.70 -12.77 -23.95
CA VAL A 505 20.94 -11.46 -24.58
C VAL A 505 20.12 -11.31 -25.85
N ARG A 506 20.10 -12.35 -26.70
CA ARG A 506 19.43 -12.33 -28.00
C ARG A 506 17.90 -12.32 -27.92
N VAL A 507 17.34 -12.96 -26.88
CA VAL A 507 15.88 -13.10 -26.74
C VAL A 507 15.23 -12.03 -25.88
N CYS A 508 16.02 -11.20 -25.18
CA CYS A 508 15.47 -10.20 -24.28
C CYS A 508 14.92 -8.99 -25.07
N PRO A 509 13.62 -8.68 -24.98
CA PRO A 509 13.05 -7.52 -25.69
C PRO A 509 13.39 -6.18 -25.03
N PHE A 510 14.05 -6.22 -23.87
CA PHE A 510 14.45 -5.05 -23.10
C PHE A 510 15.97 -4.87 -23.09
N ASP A 511 16.74 -5.69 -23.82
CA ASP A 511 18.20 -5.60 -23.88
C ASP A 511 18.89 -5.57 -22.49
N VAL A 512 18.33 -6.27 -21.49
CA VAL A 512 18.84 -6.21 -20.11
C VAL A 512 20.05 -7.13 -19.87
N PRO A 513 20.07 -8.39 -20.34
CA PRO A 513 21.19 -9.28 -20.10
C PRO A 513 22.46 -8.79 -20.78
N GLU A 514 23.57 -8.79 -20.06
CA GLU A 514 24.89 -8.37 -20.56
C GLU A 514 25.99 -9.28 -20.01
N PHE A 515 27.20 -9.19 -20.58
CA PHE A 515 28.40 -9.84 -20.07
C PHE A 515 29.34 -8.75 -19.59
N ARG A 516 29.75 -8.81 -18.33
CA ARG A 516 30.69 -7.84 -17.76
C ARG A 516 32.12 -8.23 -18.11
N ASN A 517 33.02 -7.26 -18.10
CA ASN A 517 34.42 -7.49 -18.49
C ASN A 517 35.07 -8.59 -17.64
N GLY A 518 35.54 -9.65 -18.31
CA GLY A 518 36.20 -10.79 -17.66
C GLY A 518 35.25 -11.86 -17.13
N GLU A 519 33.93 -11.67 -17.21
CA GLU A 519 32.93 -12.67 -16.81
C GLU A 519 32.52 -13.55 -18.00
N ILE A 520 32.34 -14.85 -17.74
CA ILE A 520 31.86 -15.84 -18.72
C ILE A 520 30.36 -16.16 -18.55
N THR A 521 29.72 -15.55 -17.55
CA THR A 521 28.32 -15.73 -17.22
C THR A 521 27.55 -14.46 -17.53
N ALA A 522 26.29 -14.60 -17.94
CA ALA A 522 25.43 -13.46 -18.19
C ALA A 522 25.00 -12.82 -16.86
N TYR A 523 25.00 -11.49 -16.80
CA TYR A 523 24.43 -10.70 -15.73
C TYR A 523 23.07 -10.13 -16.16
N ILE A 524 22.07 -10.22 -15.27
CA ILE A 524 20.75 -9.61 -15.49
C ILE A 524 20.50 -8.58 -14.40
N GLY A 525 20.56 -7.30 -14.81
CA GLY A 525 20.41 -6.16 -13.92
C GLY A 525 18.97 -5.83 -13.49
N GLY A 526 18.84 -4.77 -12.69
CA GLY A 526 17.57 -4.30 -12.14
C GLY A 526 16.54 -3.84 -13.17
N ASP A 527 16.93 -3.60 -14.43
CA ASP A 527 16.05 -3.16 -15.53
C ASP A 527 15.16 -4.28 -16.09
N CYS A 528 15.34 -5.51 -15.62
CA CYS A 528 14.52 -6.66 -16.01
C CYS A 528 13.03 -6.41 -15.71
N GLN A 529 12.17 -6.61 -16.72
CA GLN A 529 10.71 -6.45 -16.63
C GLN A 529 9.95 -7.76 -16.32
N SER A 530 10.66 -8.81 -15.89
CA SER A 530 10.07 -10.11 -15.51
C SER A 530 9.18 -10.81 -16.57
N CYS A 531 9.46 -10.63 -17.88
CA CYS A 531 8.73 -11.31 -18.96
C CYS A 531 9.01 -12.83 -19.05
N GLY A 532 10.15 -13.30 -18.52
CA GLY A 532 10.50 -14.72 -18.46
C GLY A 532 10.98 -15.37 -19.76
N LEU A 533 11.08 -14.64 -20.89
CA LEU A 533 11.57 -15.20 -22.15
C LEU A 533 12.96 -15.85 -22.03
N CYS A 534 13.90 -15.16 -21.38
CA CYS A 534 15.25 -15.69 -21.17
C CYS A 534 15.29 -16.91 -20.23
N ILE A 535 14.32 -17.06 -19.32
CA ILE A 535 14.19 -18.22 -18.43
C ILE A 535 13.83 -19.44 -19.26
N VAL A 536 12.77 -19.34 -20.06
CA VAL A 536 12.27 -20.45 -20.87
C VAL A 536 13.31 -20.88 -21.92
N GLU A 537 13.91 -19.91 -22.61
CA GLU A 537 14.85 -20.13 -23.71
C GLU A 537 16.29 -20.44 -23.25
N CYS A 538 16.57 -20.47 -21.94
CA CYS A 538 17.90 -20.83 -21.46
C CYS A 538 18.15 -22.33 -21.70
N PRO A 539 19.09 -22.72 -22.59
CA PRO A 539 19.34 -24.13 -22.88
C PRO A 539 19.95 -24.87 -21.69
N ALA A 540 20.74 -24.18 -20.87
CA ALA A 540 21.36 -24.74 -19.67
C ALA A 540 20.42 -24.74 -18.45
N LYS A 541 19.21 -24.17 -18.56
CA LYS A 541 18.29 -23.94 -17.43
C LYS A 541 18.95 -23.24 -16.24
N ALA A 542 19.88 -22.34 -16.55
CA ALA A 542 20.65 -21.55 -15.59
C ALA A 542 19.93 -20.29 -15.11
N ILE A 543 18.71 -20.00 -15.58
CA ILE A 543 18.03 -18.74 -15.30
C ILE A 543 16.69 -19.02 -14.60
N SER A 544 16.40 -18.29 -13.52
CA SER A 544 15.16 -18.38 -12.74
C SER A 544 14.68 -16.98 -12.32
N PHE A 545 13.45 -16.87 -11.80
CA PHE A 545 12.99 -15.61 -11.22
C PHE A 545 13.60 -15.41 -9.82
N LYS A 546 13.89 -14.15 -9.46
CA LYS A 546 14.35 -13.75 -8.12
C LYS A 546 13.28 -13.92 -7.04
N THR A 547 12.00 -14.01 -7.41
CA THR A 547 10.87 -14.18 -6.49
C THR A 547 10.13 -15.48 -6.77
N PRO A 548 9.69 -16.22 -5.72
CA PRO A 548 8.83 -17.38 -5.89
C PRO A 548 7.39 -17.03 -6.31
N LEU A 549 7.00 -15.74 -6.26
CA LEU A 549 5.65 -15.29 -6.62
C LEU A 549 5.42 -15.23 -8.14
N GLU A 550 6.47 -15.29 -8.95
CA GLU A 550 6.33 -15.44 -10.39
C GLU A 550 5.97 -16.89 -10.74
N ASP A 551 4.66 -17.18 -10.76
CA ASP A 551 4.13 -18.46 -11.24
C ASP A 551 3.98 -18.45 -12.77
N SER A 552 4.74 -19.31 -13.44
CA SER A 552 4.57 -19.64 -14.88
C SER A 552 3.33 -20.50 -15.17
N GLY A 553 2.41 -20.64 -14.22
CA GLY A 553 1.19 -21.45 -14.29
C GLY A 553 1.37 -22.89 -13.80
N ARG A 554 2.55 -23.24 -13.27
CA ARG A 554 2.90 -24.61 -12.88
C ARG A 554 2.15 -25.06 -11.64
N GLU A 555 2.11 -24.21 -10.61
CA GLU A 555 1.44 -24.57 -9.35
C GLU A 555 -0.07 -24.59 -9.53
N ARG A 556 -0.62 -23.66 -10.34
CA ARG A 556 -2.03 -23.68 -10.74
C ARG A 556 -2.40 -24.95 -11.51
N LEU A 557 -1.54 -25.41 -12.42
CA LEU A 557 -1.76 -26.66 -13.15
C LEU A 557 -1.76 -27.87 -12.21
N LYS A 558 -0.78 -27.95 -11.30
CA LYS A 558 -0.72 -29.06 -10.32
C LYS A 558 -1.97 -29.10 -9.43
N ALA A 559 -2.38 -27.94 -8.89
CA ALA A 559 -3.55 -27.84 -8.04
C ALA A 559 -4.82 -28.35 -8.75
N LEU A 560 -4.96 -28.05 -10.05
CA LEU A 560 -6.09 -28.49 -10.86
C LEU A 560 -6.26 -30.03 -10.85
N PHE A 561 -5.15 -30.76 -10.95
CA PHE A 561 -5.16 -32.24 -11.02
C PHE A 561 -5.02 -32.93 -9.66
N GLN A 562 -4.67 -32.20 -8.59
CA GLN A 562 -4.67 -32.73 -7.22
C GLN A 562 -6.07 -32.77 -6.59
N ASP A 563 -6.90 -31.76 -6.88
CA ASP A 563 -8.21 -31.58 -6.21
C ASP A 563 -9.40 -32.20 -6.96
N THR A 564 -9.21 -32.71 -8.18
CA THR A 564 -10.31 -33.18 -9.04
C THR A 564 -10.16 -34.66 -9.39
N PRO A 565 -11.09 -35.56 -8.99
CA PRO A 565 -11.23 -36.84 -9.67
C PRO A 565 -11.66 -36.52 -11.11
N VAL A 566 -10.75 -36.66 -12.07
CA VAL A 566 -11.04 -36.42 -13.49
C VAL A 566 -12.23 -37.28 -13.89
N GLN A 567 -13.38 -36.65 -14.13
CA GLN A 567 -14.56 -37.34 -14.63
C GLN A 567 -14.28 -37.76 -16.08
N LYS A 568 -13.85 -39.01 -16.27
CA LYS A 568 -13.50 -39.59 -17.59
C LYS A 568 -14.63 -39.60 -18.63
N THR A 569 -15.82 -39.10 -18.31
CA THR A 569 -16.99 -39.12 -19.19
C THR A 569 -17.14 -37.87 -20.04
N LYS A 570 -16.34 -36.82 -19.82
CA LYS A 570 -16.42 -35.54 -20.55
C LYS A 570 -15.03 -34.98 -20.87
N PRO A 571 -14.85 -34.36 -22.05
CA PRO A 571 -13.59 -33.70 -22.40
C PRO A 571 -13.18 -32.65 -21.38
N LEU A 572 -11.94 -32.74 -20.89
CA LEU A 572 -11.27 -31.74 -20.07
C LEU A 572 -10.24 -30.98 -20.92
N ILE A 573 -10.44 -29.67 -21.08
CA ILE A 573 -9.54 -28.76 -21.76
C ILE A 573 -8.84 -27.88 -20.74
N VAL A 574 -7.51 -27.83 -20.79
CA VAL A 574 -6.72 -26.86 -20.01
C VAL A 574 -6.40 -25.67 -20.89
N ASN A 575 -6.87 -24.49 -20.52
CA ASN A 575 -6.62 -23.25 -21.25
C ASN A 575 -5.53 -22.41 -20.58
N PHE A 576 -4.39 -22.20 -21.23
CA PHE A 576 -3.39 -21.22 -20.80
C PHE A 576 -3.67 -19.88 -21.48
N TYR A 577 -3.77 -18.80 -20.70
CA TYR A 577 -4.10 -17.49 -21.25
C TYR A 577 -3.29 -16.36 -20.61
N CYS A 578 -3.04 -15.32 -21.42
CA CYS A 578 -2.39 -14.10 -20.93
C CYS A 578 -3.41 -13.22 -20.19
N GLN A 579 -3.11 -12.88 -18.94
CA GLN A 579 -3.99 -12.05 -18.10
C GLN A 579 -3.98 -10.57 -18.48
N TYR A 580 -2.97 -10.08 -19.21
CA TYR A 580 -2.94 -8.70 -19.70
C TYR A 580 -4.00 -8.40 -20.77
N GLY A 581 -4.37 -9.40 -21.58
CA GLY A 581 -5.39 -9.28 -22.64
C GLY A 581 -6.74 -9.90 -22.29
N SER A 582 -6.94 -10.29 -21.03
CA SER A 582 -8.17 -10.94 -20.55
C SER A 582 -8.92 -10.04 -19.58
N PRO A 583 -10.26 -10.02 -19.63
CA PRO A 583 -11.04 -9.45 -18.54
C PRO A 583 -10.78 -10.22 -17.24
N VAL A 584 -11.03 -9.57 -16.10
CA VAL A 584 -10.74 -10.12 -14.76
C VAL A 584 -11.48 -11.43 -14.53
N ALA A 585 -10.80 -12.42 -13.95
CA ALA A 585 -11.39 -13.71 -13.63
C ALA A 585 -12.73 -13.55 -12.88
N GLY A 586 -13.82 -14.08 -13.44
CA GLY A 586 -15.17 -14.01 -12.87
C GLY A 586 -16.15 -13.07 -13.56
N SER A 587 -15.75 -12.37 -14.64
CA SER A 587 -16.61 -11.43 -15.39
C SER A 587 -17.42 -12.04 -16.54
N PHE A 588 -17.57 -13.37 -16.59
CA PHE A 588 -18.38 -14.07 -17.60
C PHE A 588 -19.88 -13.99 -17.24
N GLU A 589 -20.61 -12.97 -17.73
CA GLU A 589 -22.07 -12.90 -17.58
C GLU A 589 -22.78 -13.44 -18.83
N GLY A 590 -23.44 -14.60 -18.75
CA GLY A 590 -24.28 -15.10 -19.84
C GLY A 590 -24.61 -16.60 -19.85
N LYS A 591 -25.58 -17.01 -20.68
CA LYS A 591 -26.08 -18.40 -20.80
C LYS A 591 -25.08 -19.38 -21.47
N SER A 592 -23.98 -18.90 -22.05
CA SER A 592 -22.90 -19.72 -22.66
C SER A 592 -21.90 -20.27 -21.63
N ASN A 593 -22.01 -19.87 -20.37
CA ASN A 593 -21.05 -20.19 -19.30
C ASN A 593 -21.03 -21.70 -18.93
N ALA A 594 -22.15 -22.41 -19.10
CA ALA A 594 -22.28 -23.78 -18.64
C ALA A 594 -21.40 -24.81 -19.40
N VAL A 595 -21.01 -24.55 -20.65
CA VAL A 595 -20.10 -25.44 -21.41
C VAL A 595 -18.66 -25.22 -20.95
N ILE A 596 -18.24 -23.96 -20.80
CA ILE A 596 -16.90 -23.59 -20.36
C ILE A 596 -16.66 -24.08 -18.93
N GLU A 597 -17.57 -23.81 -18.00
CA GLU A 597 -17.44 -24.23 -16.59
C GLU A 597 -17.28 -25.75 -16.44
N LYS A 598 -17.91 -26.52 -17.34
CA LYS A 598 -17.89 -27.99 -17.32
C LYS A 598 -16.64 -28.57 -17.98
N HIS A 599 -16.18 -28.00 -19.09
CA HIS A 599 -15.15 -28.61 -19.93
C HIS A 599 -13.80 -27.90 -19.89
N VAL A 600 -13.75 -26.62 -19.52
CA VAL A 600 -12.54 -25.80 -19.63
C VAL A 600 -12.05 -25.34 -18.27
N LYS A 601 -10.77 -25.55 -18.00
CA LYS A 601 -10.09 -25.09 -16.80
C LYS A 601 -8.99 -24.13 -17.20
N ARG A 602 -9.08 -22.89 -16.71
CA ARG A 602 -8.25 -21.78 -17.21
C ARG A 602 -7.10 -21.48 -16.25
N ILE A 603 -5.89 -21.43 -16.80
CA ILE A 603 -4.63 -21.11 -16.12
C ILE A 603 -4.13 -19.77 -16.65
N GLY A 604 -4.35 -18.71 -15.88
CA GLY A 604 -3.91 -17.36 -16.23
C GLY A 604 -2.47 -17.10 -15.80
N VAL A 605 -1.69 -16.44 -16.66
CA VAL A 605 -0.33 -15.96 -16.37
C VAL A 605 -0.13 -14.51 -16.85
N LEU A 606 0.75 -13.76 -16.19
CA LEU A 606 1.12 -12.40 -16.59
C LEU A 606 2.19 -12.43 -17.69
N GLY A 607 1.76 -12.70 -18.93
CA GLY A 607 2.62 -12.92 -20.09
C GLY A 607 2.82 -14.41 -20.34
N LEU A 608 2.51 -14.85 -21.55
CA LEU A 608 2.67 -16.27 -21.95
C LEU A 608 4.12 -16.59 -22.33
N GLY A 609 4.97 -15.57 -22.50
CA GLY A 609 6.40 -15.74 -22.77
C GLY A 609 7.15 -16.50 -21.69
N LYS A 610 6.64 -16.53 -20.46
CA LYS A 610 7.21 -17.31 -19.34
C LYS A 610 6.69 -18.75 -19.22
N VAL A 611 5.81 -19.20 -20.11
CA VAL A 611 5.27 -20.57 -20.10
C VAL A 611 6.11 -21.47 -21.01
N GLU A 612 6.65 -22.54 -20.44
CA GLU A 612 7.44 -23.53 -21.17
C GLU A 612 6.55 -24.52 -21.95
N PRO A 613 6.96 -24.98 -23.14
CA PRO A 613 6.22 -26.00 -23.91
C PRO A 613 5.96 -27.30 -23.12
N SER A 614 6.89 -27.68 -22.24
CA SER A 614 6.74 -28.85 -21.36
C SER A 614 5.51 -28.75 -20.46
N LEU A 615 5.11 -27.54 -20.05
CA LEU A 615 3.93 -27.36 -19.20
C LEU A 615 2.63 -27.64 -19.96
N TYR A 616 2.59 -27.36 -21.27
CA TYR A 616 1.47 -27.72 -22.13
C TYR A 616 1.37 -29.25 -22.24
N LEU A 617 2.50 -29.94 -22.43
CA LEU A 617 2.53 -31.40 -22.51
C LEU A 617 2.17 -32.06 -21.17
N ASN A 618 2.64 -31.51 -20.05
CA ASN A 618 2.27 -32.01 -18.72
C ASN A 618 0.76 -31.96 -18.48
N ALA A 619 0.05 -30.95 -19.00
CA ALA A 619 -1.40 -30.89 -18.88
C ALA A 619 -2.09 -32.10 -19.55
N LEU A 620 -1.63 -32.50 -20.73
CA LEU A 620 -2.10 -33.71 -21.42
C LEU A 620 -1.71 -34.98 -20.65
N GLU A 621 -0.45 -35.06 -20.21
CA GLU A 621 0.06 -36.21 -19.44
C GLU A 621 -0.72 -36.41 -18.14
N TRP A 622 -1.12 -35.33 -17.46
CA TRP A 622 -1.85 -35.38 -16.20
C TRP A 622 -3.37 -35.58 -16.39
N GLY A 623 -3.84 -35.70 -17.63
CA GLY A 623 -5.19 -36.16 -17.96
C GLY A 623 -6.11 -35.11 -18.58
N ALA A 624 -5.58 -34.00 -19.12
CA ALA A 624 -6.37 -33.16 -20.03
C ALA A 624 -6.56 -33.88 -21.38
N ASP A 625 -7.77 -33.83 -21.92
CA ASP A 625 -8.06 -34.29 -23.29
C ASP A 625 -7.60 -33.29 -24.35
N GLY A 626 -7.39 -32.02 -23.96
CA GLY A 626 -6.83 -31.01 -24.84
C GLY A 626 -6.24 -29.80 -24.11
N VAL A 627 -5.40 -29.06 -24.83
CA VAL A 627 -4.74 -27.83 -24.36
C VAL A 627 -5.02 -26.67 -25.31
N LEU A 628 -5.53 -25.57 -24.76
CA LEU A 628 -5.88 -24.36 -25.51
C LEU A 628 -4.98 -23.21 -25.08
N ILE A 629 -4.26 -22.59 -26.01
CA ILE A 629 -3.49 -21.37 -25.77
C ILE A 629 -4.27 -20.16 -26.30
N THR A 630 -4.51 -19.17 -25.45
CA THR A 630 -5.19 -17.93 -25.83
C THR A 630 -4.29 -16.73 -25.55
N ALA A 631 -3.69 -16.19 -26.61
CA ALA A 631 -2.68 -15.13 -26.56
C ALA A 631 -3.20 -13.81 -27.12
N CYS A 632 -2.57 -12.69 -26.73
CA CYS A 632 -2.88 -11.37 -27.27
C CYS A 632 -2.38 -11.26 -28.72
N LYS A 633 -3.02 -10.40 -29.54
CA LYS A 633 -2.44 -10.00 -30.82
C LYS A 633 -1.15 -9.19 -30.62
N GLU A 634 -0.34 -9.13 -31.68
CA GLU A 634 1.01 -8.54 -31.66
C GLU A 634 1.01 -7.08 -31.17
N ASP A 635 0.13 -6.26 -31.73
CA ASP A 635 -0.03 -4.83 -31.42
C ASP A 635 -0.56 -4.55 -30.00
N GLU A 636 -1.14 -5.57 -29.36
CA GLU A 636 -1.76 -5.47 -28.04
C GLU A 636 -0.89 -6.11 -26.94
N CYS A 637 0.21 -6.77 -27.30
CA CYS A 637 1.11 -7.45 -26.36
C CYS A 637 1.67 -6.47 -25.31
N HIS A 638 1.73 -6.88 -24.04
CA HIS A 638 2.28 -6.06 -22.96
C HIS A 638 3.81 -5.95 -23.02
N PHE A 639 4.50 -7.04 -23.41
CA PHE A 639 5.96 -7.10 -23.52
C PHE A 639 6.48 -7.01 -24.98
N CYS A 640 5.60 -6.69 -25.94
CA CYS A 640 5.90 -6.37 -27.36
C CYS A 640 6.76 -7.37 -28.17
N ALA A 641 7.02 -8.58 -27.66
CA ALA A 641 7.82 -9.60 -28.37
C ALA A 641 7.38 -11.05 -28.09
N GLU A 642 6.37 -11.27 -27.23
CA GLU A 642 5.98 -12.64 -26.87
C GLU A 642 5.22 -13.36 -27.99
N TYR A 643 4.54 -12.63 -28.88
CA TYR A 643 3.71 -13.19 -29.94
C TYR A 643 4.47 -14.23 -30.78
N GLU A 644 5.65 -13.85 -31.29
CA GLU A 644 6.49 -14.72 -32.12
C GLU A 644 6.98 -15.95 -31.37
N TRP A 645 7.32 -15.81 -30.09
CA TRP A 645 7.75 -16.94 -29.26
C TRP A 645 6.61 -17.91 -28.98
N ILE A 646 5.42 -17.42 -28.67
CA ILE A 646 4.23 -18.24 -28.45
C ILE A 646 3.90 -19.03 -29.71
N LYS A 647 3.97 -18.39 -30.88
CA LYS A 647 3.75 -19.03 -32.19
C LYS A 647 4.75 -20.17 -32.43
N LYS A 648 6.05 -19.89 -32.34
CA LYS A 648 7.11 -20.90 -32.54
C LYS A 648 6.97 -22.10 -31.60
N ARG A 649 6.69 -21.84 -30.31
CA ARG A 649 6.47 -22.89 -29.31
C ARG A 649 5.21 -23.72 -29.61
N SER A 650 4.16 -23.09 -30.09
CA SER A 650 2.91 -23.77 -30.46
C SER A 650 3.10 -24.68 -31.68
N GLU A 651 3.84 -24.21 -32.69
CA GLU A 651 4.21 -25.00 -33.87
C GLU A 651 5.08 -26.20 -33.48
N TYR A 652 6.06 -25.99 -32.58
CA TYR A 652 6.89 -27.07 -32.05
C TYR A 652 6.06 -28.14 -31.33
N VAL A 653 5.16 -27.76 -30.43
CA VAL A 653 4.31 -28.73 -29.70
C VAL A 653 3.38 -29.48 -30.65
N SER A 654 2.77 -28.78 -31.61
CA SER A 654 1.88 -29.41 -32.59
C SER A 654 2.64 -30.40 -33.49
N GLY A 655 3.85 -30.04 -33.92
CA GLY A 655 4.74 -30.93 -34.69
C GLY A 655 5.14 -32.17 -33.88
N PHE A 656 5.56 -31.98 -32.64
CA PHE A 656 5.92 -33.08 -31.73
C PHE A 656 4.75 -34.04 -31.50
N LEU A 657 3.53 -33.53 -31.26
CA LEU A 657 2.33 -34.35 -31.08
C LEU A 657 2.03 -35.20 -32.32
N ASN A 658 2.16 -34.63 -33.52
CA ASN A 658 1.99 -35.37 -34.78
C ASN A 658 3.06 -36.47 -34.95
N GLU A 659 4.32 -36.18 -34.62
CA GLU A 659 5.42 -37.15 -34.72
C GLU A 659 5.23 -38.37 -33.81
N ILE A 660 4.64 -38.17 -32.63
CA ILE A 660 4.31 -39.27 -31.71
C ILE A 660 2.94 -39.93 -32.00
N GLY A 661 2.29 -39.57 -33.11
CA GLY A 661 1.03 -40.17 -33.56
C GLY A 661 -0.22 -39.68 -32.81
N MET A 662 -0.15 -38.55 -32.11
CA MET A 662 -1.32 -37.90 -31.51
C MET A 662 -1.97 -36.94 -32.51
N ASP A 663 -3.30 -36.81 -32.45
CA ASP A 663 -4.03 -35.86 -33.27
C ASP A 663 -3.72 -34.42 -32.81
N ALA A 664 -3.04 -33.62 -33.63
CA ALA A 664 -2.66 -32.26 -33.27
C ALA A 664 -3.84 -31.35 -32.90
N ARG A 665 -5.09 -31.67 -33.28
CA ARG A 665 -6.27 -30.87 -32.89
C ARG A 665 -6.53 -30.85 -31.39
N ILE A 666 -5.90 -31.74 -30.61
CA ILE A 666 -5.93 -31.69 -29.13
C ILE A 666 -5.14 -30.49 -28.57
N PHE A 667 -4.29 -29.86 -29.37
CA PHE A 667 -3.54 -28.66 -29.00
C PHE A 667 -3.88 -27.53 -29.97
N GLN A 668 -4.44 -26.43 -29.46
CA GLN A 668 -4.85 -25.30 -30.30
C GLN A 668 -4.31 -23.99 -29.73
N THR A 669 -3.84 -23.11 -30.60
CA THR A 669 -3.38 -21.76 -30.24
C THR A 669 -4.17 -20.72 -31.02
N HIS A 670 -4.75 -19.75 -30.32
CA HIS A 670 -5.52 -18.66 -30.91
C HIS A 670 -5.03 -17.30 -30.39
N PHE A 671 -4.87 -16.35 -31.31
CA PHE A 671 -4.49 -14.97 -31.00
C PHE A 671 -5.72 -14.06 -31.08
N VAL A 672 -6.15 -13.55 -29.94
CA VAL A 672 -7.38 -12.75 -29.78
C VAL A 672 -7.06 -11.40 -29.15
N SER A 673 -7.76 -10.34 -29.59
CA SER A 673 -7.51 -8.96 -29.13
C SER A 673 -7.96 -8.78 -27.68
N SER A 674 -9.27 -8.85 -27.47
CA SER A 674 -9.86 -8.96 -26.16
C SER A 674 -10.42 -10.37 -26.02
N GLN A 675 -10.11 -11.05 -24.91
CA GLN A 675 -10.80 -12.29 -24.54
C GLN A 675 -12.23 -11.98 -24.05
N THR A 676 -12.92 -11.07 -24.73
CA THR A 676 -14.36 -10.81 -24.60
C THR A 676 -15.10 -12.11 -24.86
N ASP A 677 -16.05 -12.40 -23.99
CA ASP A 677 -16.68 -13.70 -23.80
C ASP A 677 -16.99 -14.44 -25.09
N ASN A 678 -17.61 -13.79 -26.08
CA ASN A 678 -18.09 -14.48 -27.28
C ASN A 678 -16.98 -15.15 -28.11
N ALA A 679 -15.86 -14.47 -28.38
CA ALA A 679 -14.81 -15.04 -29.23
C ALA A 679 -14.09 -16.22 -28.55
N PHE A 680 -13.81 -16.10 -27.25
CA PHE A 680 -13.22 -17.19 -26.47
C PHE A 680 -14.20 -18.36 -26.32
N VAL A 681 -15.47 -18.07 -26.05
CA VAL A 681 -16.53 -19.09 -25.95
C VAL A 681 -16.60 -19.90 -27.24
N ASP A 682 -16.64 -19.24 -28.40
CA ASP A 682 -16.76 -19.93 -29.68
C ASP A 682 -15.56 -20.85 -29.94
N ILE A 683 -14.34 -20.38 -29.66
CA ILE A 683 -13.11 -21.18 -29.76
C ILE A 683 -13.17 -22.39 -28.83
N ALA A 684 -13.52 -22.18 -27.56
CA ALA A 684 -13.60 -23.24 -26.56
C ALA A 684 -14.65 -24.29 -26.93
N VAL A 685 -15.84 -23.86 -27.36
CA VAL A 685 -16.93 -24.75 -27.80
C VAL A 685 -16.51 -25.56 -29.02
N GLN A 686 -15.80 -24.94 -29.98
CA GLN A 686 -15.30 -25.66 -31.14
C GLN A 686 -14.27 -26.73 -30.75
N MET A 687 -13.34 -26.40 -29.86
CA MET A 687 -12.35 -27.36 -29.39
C MET A 687 -12.97 -28.55 -28.63
N VAL A 688 -14.03 -28.32 -27.84
CA VAL A 688 -14.78 -29.42 -27.20
C VAL A 688 -15.30 -30.39 -28.25
N LYS A 689 -15.93 -29.89 -29.32
CA LYS A 689 -16.44 -30.73 -30.42
C LYS A 689 -15.34 -31.50 -31.12
N ASP A 690 -14.19 -30.85 -31.36
CA ASP A 690 -13.04 -31.49 -31.99
C ASP A 690 -12.53 -32.68 -31.15
N ILE A 691 -12.43 -32.50 -29.83
CA ILE A 691 -12.02 -33.57 -28.90
C ILE A 691 -13.06 -34.70 -28.84
N GLU A 692 -14.34 -34.38 -28.80
CA GLU A 692 -15.41 -35.39 -28.83
C GLU A 692 -15.32 -36.25 -30.10
N GLN A 693 -15.07 -35.65 -31.26
CA GLN A 693 -14.86 -36.38 -32.50
C GLN A 693 -13.62 -37.28 -32.45
N ILE A 694 -12.51 -36.81 -31.88
CA ILE A 694 -11.28 -37.61 -31.71
C ILE A 694 -11.55 -38.82 -30.80
N ASN A 695 -12.28 -38.62 -29.71
CA ASN A 695 -12.62 -39.69 -28.76
C ASN A 695 -13.60 -40.71 -29.36
N LEU A 696 -14.52 -40.28 -30.22
CA LEU A 696 -15.39 -41.19 -30.99
C LEU A 696 -14.60 -42.06 -31.96
N VAL A 697 -13.60 -41.49 -32.66
CA VAL A 697 -12.74 -42.25 -33.58
C VAL A 697 -11.83 -43.24 -32.85
N LYS A 698 -11.40 -42.95 -31.61
CA LYS A 698 -10.60 -43.86 -30.79
C LYS A 698 -11.39 -44.99 -30.14
N SER A 699 -12.71 -44.84 -30.02
CA SER A 699 -13.61 -45.81 -29.37
C SER A 699 -14.36 -46.70 -30.37
N ALA A 700 -14.36 -46.33 -31.65
CA ALA A 700 -14.73 -47.17 -32.79
C ALA A 700 -13.51 -47.98 -33.26
#